data_AF-A0A2W4UF45-F1
#
_entry.id   AF-A0A2W4UF45-F1
#
_cell.length_a   1.000
_cell.length_b   1.000
_cell.length_c   1.000
_cell.angle_alpha   90.00
_cell.angle_beta   90.00
_cell.angle_gamma   90.00
#
_symmetry.space_group_name_H-M   'P 1'
#
loop_
_entity.id
_entity.type
_entity.pdbx_description
1 polymer ?
#
loop_
_entity_poly.entity_id
_entity_poly.type
_entity_poly.pdbx_seq_one_letter_code
_entity_poly.pdbx_strand_id
1 'polypeptide(L)'
;MYKHCTVVRRLLPAHLLIPALLALSLSACLNSSDTNVAQTDTPTTVSPAERPEDVECVGSSVRKQAFFGDLHIHTKLSFDAYFFNSINGPREAYQFAKGENAFLPSGEDPDTPMRQINIGRPLDFAAVTEHAEQLGTFSNICELQGNVPAGTNPACSALGQVIRDNVSVFITGNVPLYLQLVTSAGSRVPSTRTWEEIQAIANAENQPCKFTTFNGYEFSSNKGGQVLHRNVIFEGTKVPADVISSIPPIPTTDNTNDEWGLFDRLKTECLDVEGCDVVTIPHSTNQSDGRFARVRQPDTGLPLARNNAALTAADATLRNTLDRLFEIVQHKGASECITGFNKGLTGGEESGCGFEEWKTLCKGNSDDPAECAKVCTGTANDPLFCQVNRLQGTGKSIHAASECTGSDIGGSTPADCTAPLDYARNVLPEGSAIARKLGVNPYQYGFIGSSDTHNGIAGNTDKTKFSKNSGHGGVLDDEPNEALGNWECKQRPLPTDSITGFKLPFSTESAADPNNCEERVFNPVASNFTPGGLAGVWARENTRKEIFAALKRRETFATSGSRMRIRTLASSKPFPSNICEQLAAGASPIEEGLVEGVPMGGTLEVKNKGPYIVAYAIQDPGGEEAGVPLQRLELIKTWADSNGDLRQQVLKLAENANAPQPNSDCSIQQQGPEQMCAVFHDTQYQASTGASYYARALENNSCRWTTKMCTAKGVQCEALQPGNGLFSAQSGFAGFEGCCRIEGEPGNFRGDFRFITQQERAWSSPIWVESPKQAINNKQ
;
A
#
# COMPACT_ATOMS: atom_id res chain seq x y z
N MET A 1 42.98 -0.37 65.85
CA MET A 1 43.11 1.08 65.56
C MET A 1 43.11 1.23 64.05
N TYR A 2 41.98 1.54 63.40
CA TYR A 2 41.28 2.83 63.20
C TYR A 2 41.57 3.44 61.80
N LYS A 3 40.50 3.52 60.97
CA LYS A 3 40.24 4.41 59.80
C LYS A 3 41.16 4.31 58.56
N HIS A 4 40.75 4.49 57.31
CA HIS A 4 39.47 4.73 56.61
C HIS A 4 39.71 4.37 55.13
N CYS A 5 38.79 3.68 54.46
CA CYS A 5 38.62 3.80 53.01
C CYS A 5 37.15 3.53 52.66
N THR A 6 36.53 4.52 52.03
CA THR A 6 35.11 4.64 51.74
C THR A 6 34.72 3.75 50.55
N VAL A 7 33.78 2.82 50.74
CA VAL A 7 33.12 2.09 49.64
C VAL A 7 31.82 2.81 49.29
N VAL A 8 31.77 3.39 48.08
CA VAL A 8 30.53 3.86 47.48
C VAL A 8 29.80 2.64 46.92
N ARG A 9 28.80 2.15 47.66
CA ARG A 9 27.82 1.16 47.18
C ARG A 9 26.85 1.91 46.25
N ARG A 10 27.10 1.90 44.93
CA ARG A 10 26.04 2.25 43.96
C ARG A 10 25.06 1.09 43.94
N LEU A 11 23.94 1.26 44.64
CA LEU A 11 22.73 0.47 44.45
C LEU A 11 22.23 0.73 43.03
N LEU A 12 22.31 -0.29 42.17
CA LEU A 12 21.47 -0.35 40.97
C LEU A 12 20.00 -0.34 41.43
N PRO A 13 19.13 0.52 40.87
CA PRO A 13 17.73 0.56 41.28
C PRO A 13 17.02 -0.72 40.83
N ALA A 14 16.35 -1.39 41.76
CA ALA A 14 15.68 -2.68 41.63
C ALA A 14 14.39 -2.67 40.77
N HIS A 15 14.21 -1.69 39.88
CA HIS A 15 12.89 -1.39 39.28
C HIS A 15 12.84 -1.41 37.74
N LEU A 16 13.92 -1.82 37.07
CA LEU A 16 13.87 -2.34 35.69
C LEU A 16 13.30 -3.77 35.61
N LEU A 17 13.05 -4.39 36.76
CA LEU A 17 12.70 -5.79 36.86
C LEU A 17 11.21 -6.07 36.67
N ILE A 18 10.28 -5.15 36.90
CA ILE A 18 8.83 -5.49 36.99
C ILE A 18 8.13 -5.64 35.61
N PRO A 19 8.31 -4.76 34.61
CA PRO A 19 7.77 -5.04 33.27
C PRO A 19 8.55 -6.14 32.54
N ALA A 20 9.85 -6.28 32.84
CA ALA A 20 10.63 -7.45 32.45
C ALA A 20 10.17 -8.73 33.16
N LEU A 21 9.64 -8.66 34.40
CA LEU A 21 9.09 -9.79 35.16
C LEU A 21 7.71 -10.21 34.66
N LEU A 22 6.86 -9.31 34.16
CA LEU A 22 5.64 -9.70 33.45
C LEU A 22 5.98 -10.42 32.14
N ALA A 23 6.94 -9.92 31.36
CA ALA A 23 7.44 -10.61 30.16
C ALA A 23 8.20 -11.92 30.46
N LEU A 24 8.93 -12.00 31.58
CA LEU A 24 9.58 -13.23 32.06
C LEU A 24 8.59 -14.21 32.69
N SER A 25 7.45 -13.74 33.21
CA SER A 25 6.38 -14.63 33.71
C SER A 25 5.64 -15.34 32.58
N LEU A 26 5.54 -14.73 31.38
CA LEU A 26 5.13 -15.43 30.16
C LEU A 26 6.16 -16.49 29.71
N SER A 27 7.46 -16.28 29.99
CA SER A 27 8.51 -17.25 29.66
C SER A 27 8.69 -18.35 30.72
N ALA A 28 8.29 -18.10 31.98
CA ALA A 28 8.49 -19.03 33.10
C ALA A 28 7.42 -20.13 33.18
N CYS A 29 6.31 -20.02 32.46
CA CYS A 29 5.34 -21.09 32.30
C CYS A 29 5.73 -22.13 31.23
N LEU A 30 6.85 -21.94 30.52
CA LEU A 30 7.31 -22.82 29.43
C LEU A 30 8.44 -23.78 29.82
N ASN A 31 8.80 -23.85 31.11
CA ASN A 31 9.72 -24.86 31.63
C ASN A 31 9.03 -25.73 32.69
N SER A 32 8.24 -26.70 32.23
CA SER A 32 8.01 -27.92 33.01
C SER A 32 7.81 -29.09 32.07
N SER A 33 8.63 -30.10 32.32
CA SER A 33 8.74 -31.36 31.60
C SER A 33 7.45 -32.18 31.63
N ASP A 34 7.26 -32.95 30.56
CA ASP A 34 6.43 -34.15 30.47
C ASP A 34 4.95 -34.03 30.88
N THR A 35 4.15 -33.35 30.06
CA THR A 35 2.73 -33.67 29.95
C THR A 35 2.54 -34.78 28.92
N ASN A 36 2.28 -35.99 29.40
CA ASN A 36 1.72 -37.07 28.59
C ASN A 36 0.41 -36.60 27.95
N VAL A 37 0.47 -36.31 26.65
CA VAL A 37 -0.71 -36.08 25.82
C VAL A 37 -1.46 -37.39 25.75
N ALA A 38 -2.70 -37.40 26.22
CA ALA A 38 -3.61 -38.51 26.01
C ALA A 38 -3.77 -38.73 24.50
N GLN A 39 -3.40 -39.93 24.04
CA GLN A 39 -3.74 -40.41 22.71
C GLN A 39 -5.25 -40.52 22.61
N THR A 40 -5.88 -39.56 21.94
CA THR A 40 -7.23 -39.69 21.42
C THR A 40 -7.22 -39.27 19.96
N ASP A 41 -7.48 -40.29 19.13
CA ASP A 41 -7.82 -40.32 17.71
C ASP A 41 -7.03 -39.44 16.74
N THR A 42 -6.19 -40.16 15.98
CA THR A 42 -5.59 -39.82 14.70
C THR A 42 -6.38 -38.72 13.94
N PRO A 43 -5.78 -37.55 13.70
CA PRO A 43 -6.28 -36.64 12.69
C PRO A 43 -6.18 -37.39 11.36
N THR A 44 -7.30 -37.55 10.67
CA THR A 44 -7.31 -37.99 9.28
C THR A 44 -6.35 -37.07 8.52
N THR A 45 -5.18 -37.58 8.18
CA THR A 45 -4.28 -36.97 7.21
C THR A 45 -5.06 -36.86 5.92
N VAL A 46 -5.70 -35.71 5.71
CA VAL A 46 -6.13 -35.31 4.38
C VAL A 46 -4.83 -35.05 3.66
N SER A 47 -4.38 -36.04 2.90
CA SER A 47 -3.36 -35.84 1.87
C SER A 47 -3.78 -34.59 1.11
N PRO A 48 -2.91 -33.58 0.93
CA PRO A 48 -3.18 -32.52 -0.03
C PRO A 48 -3.45 -33.25 -1.34
N ALA A 49 -4.70 -33.24 -1.80
CA ALA A 49 -5.00 -33.74 -3.11
C ALA A 49 -4.19 -32.83 -4.05
N GLU A 50 -3.16 -33.38 -4.69
CA GLU A 50 -2.51 -32.76 -5.85
C GLU A 50 -3.63 -32.48 -6.86
N ARG A 51 -4.23 -31.29 -6.79
CA ARG A 51 -5.06 -30.78 -7.87
C ARG A 51 -4.09 -30.51 -9.01
N PRO A 52 -4.38 -30.94 -10.25
CA PRO A 52 -3.48 -30.71 -11.36
C PRO A 52 -3.23 -29.20 -11.47
N GLU A 53 -1.98 -28.77 -11.37
CA GLU A 53 -1.60 -27.38 -11.64
C GLU A 53 -1.72 -27.06 -13.15
N ASP A 54 -1.79 -28.11 -14.00
CA ASP A 54 -1.96 -28.06 -15.45
C ASP A 54 -3.42 -28.29 -15.90
N VAL A 55 -4.38 -27.55 -15.32
CA VAL A 55 -5.77 -27.51 -15.85
C VAL A 55 -5.86 -26.49 -16.97
N GLU A 56 -6.31 -26.93 -18.15
CA GLU A 56 -6.73 -26.04 -19.23
C GLU A 56 -8.22 -25.71 -19.07
N CYS A 57 -8.57 -24.43 -19.03
CA CYS A 57 -9.95 -23.99 -18.85
C CYS A 57 -10.79 -24.23 -20.11
N VAL A 58 -12.03 -24.69 -19.93
CA VAL A 58 -12.97 -24.88 -21.05
C VAL A 58 -13.21 -23.54 -21.75
N GLY A 59 -12.90 -23.47 -23.05
CA GLY A 59 -13.00 -22.23 -23.82
C GLY A 59 -11.75 -21.36 -23.75
N SER A 60 -10.60 -21.91 -23.35
CA SER A 60 -9.28 -21.28 -23.50
C SER A 60 -9.15 -20.67 -24.90
N SER A 61 -8.81 -19.38 -24.93
CA SER A 61 -8.72 -18.60 -26.15
C SER A 61 -7.30 -18.12 -26.35
N VAL A 62 -6.94 -17.85 -27.61
CA VAL A 62 -5.73 -17.04 -27.88
C VAL A 62 -5.87 -15.63 -27.28
N ARG A 63 -7.12 -15.17 -27.09
CA ARG A 63 -7.44 -13.87 -26.51
C ARG A 63 -7.23 -13.88 -25.00
N LYS A 64 -6.46 -12.90 -24.54
CA LYS A 64 -6.35 -12.61 -23.11
C LYS A 64 -7.58 -11.82 -22.64
N GLN A 65 -8.01 -12.12 -21.43
CA GLN A 65 -9.07 -11.42 -20.71
C GLN A 65 -8.46 -10.66 -19.53
N ALA A 66 -9.16 -9.64 -19.07
CA ALA A 66 -8.77 -8.92 -17.87
C ALA A 66 -9.37 -9.64 -16.64
N PHE A 67 -8.50 -10.06 -15.72
CA PHE A 67 -8.88 -10.59 -14.41
C PHE A 67 -8.52 -9.58 -13.32
N PHE A 68 -9.35 -9.47 -12.28
CA PHE A 68 -9.18 -8.57 -11.15
C PHE A 68 -8.92 -9.34 -9.87
N GLY A 69 -8.00 -8.87 -9.05
CA GLY A 69 -7.67 -9.49 -7.78
C GLY A 69 -7.09 -8.52 -6.76
N ASP A 70 -6.73 -9.07 -5.62
CA ASP A 70 -6.12 -8.34 -4.52
C ASP A 70 -4.96 -9.16 -3.95
N LEU A 71 -3.76 -8.60 -3.98
CA LEU A 71 -2.51 -9.29 -3.61
C LEU A 71 -1.93 -8.76 -2.31
N HIS A 72 -2.70 -7.98 -1.56
CA HIS A 72 -2.27 -7.37 -0.31
C HIS A 72 -3.41 -7.40 0.71
N ILE A 73 -3.47 -8.47 1.50
CA ILE A 73 -4.56 -8.73 2.43
C ILE A 73 -3.99 -9.22 3.76
N HIS A 74 -4.32 -8.51 4.83
CA HIS A 74 -4.01 -8.88 6.20
C HIS A 74 -5.27 -9.38 6.91
N THR A 75 -5.11 -10.41 7.73
CA THR A 75 -6.19 -11.00 8.54
C THR A 75 -5.77 -11.02 10.00
N LYS A 76 -6.58 -11.61 10.89
CA LYS A 76 -6.24 -11.73 12.31
C LYS A 76 -4.90 -12.43 12.64
N LEU A 77 -4.23 -13.01 11.64
CA LEU A 77 -2.91 -13.61 11.79
C LEU A 77 -1.76 -12.61 11.66
N SER A 78 -1.99 -11.41 11.10
CA SER A 78 -1.03 -10.31 11.13
C SER A 78 -1.03 -9.63 12.49
N PHE A 79 0.14 -9.14 12.90
CA PHE A 79 0.36 -8.39 14.12
C PHE A 79 -0.61 -7.21 14.29
N ASP A 80 -0.66 -6.31 13.30
CA ASP A 80 -1.43 -5.08 13.38
C ASP A 80 -2.93 -5.33 13.26
N ALA A 81 -3.34 -6.13 12.27
CA ALA A 81 -4.71 -6.57 12.09
C ALA A 81 -5.29 -7.25 13.34
N TYR A 82 -4.51 -8.08 14.05
CA TYR A 82 -4.93 -8.67 15.32
C TYR A 82 -5.30 -7.62 16.36
N PHE A 83 -4.46 -6.59 16.53
CA PHE A 83 -4.69 -5.53 17.52
C PHE A 83 -5.69 -4.47 17.08
N PHE A 84 -5.95 -4.39 15.78
CA PHE A 84 -7.07 -3.66 15.18
C PHE A 84 -8.39 -4.43 15.31
N ASN A 85 -8.37 -5.60 15.95
CA ASN A 85 -9.50 -6.50 16.16
C ASN A 85 -10.15 -6.96 14.85
N SER A 86 -9.30 -7.31 13.88
CA SER A 86 -9.73 -8.12 12.75
C SER A 86 -10.25 -9.46 13.25
N ILE A 87 -11.50 -9.77 12.93
CA ILE A 87 -12.14 -11.04 13.34
C ILE A 87 -12.11 -12.10 12.24
N ASN A 88 -11.72 -11.72 11.02
CA ASN A 88 -11.63 -12.62 9.87
C ASN A 88 -10.24 -13.24 9.78
N GLY A 89 -10.15 -14.53 9.43
CA GLY A 89 -8.90 -15.22 9.12
C GLY A 89 -8.69 -15.42 7.61
N PRO A 90 -7.66 -16.18 7.20
CA PRO A 90 -7.33 -16.38 5.79
C PRO A 90 -8.46 -17.02 4.98
N ARG A 91 -9.22 -17.95 5.58
CA ARG A 91 -10.33 -18.61 4.87
C ARG A 91 -11.47 -17.63 4.60
N GLU A 92 -11.84 -16.86 5.62
CA GLU A 92 -12.88 -15.84 5.51
C GLU A 92 -12.51 -14.79 4.47
N ALA A 93 -11.23 -14.41 4.37
CA ALA A 93 -10.74 -13.49 3.35
C ALA A 93 -10.93 -14.03 1.92
N TYR A 94 -10.60 -15.29 1.65
CA TYR A 94 -10.85 -15.90 0.35
C TYR A 94 -12.35 -16.11 0.08
N GLN A 95 -13.14 -16.45 1.10
CA GLN A 95 -14.60 -16.54 0.98
C GLN A 95 -15.22 -15.20 0.60
N PHE A 96 -14.81 -14.12 1.27
CA PHE A 96 -15.23 -12.76 0.93
C PHE A 96 -14.85 -12.39 -0.52
N ALA A 97 -13.63 -12.69 -0.94
CA ALA A 97 -13.17 -12.47 -2.32
C ALA A 97 -14.06 -13.18 -3.36
N LYS A 98 -14.59 -14.37 -3.04
CA LYS A 98 -15.53 -15.11 -3.89
C LYS A 98 -16.96 -14.58 -3.85
N GLY A 99 -17.26 -13.55 -3.04
CA GLY A 99 -18.61 -13.01 -2.88
C GLY A 99 -19.41 -13.65 -1.75
N GLU A 100 -18.77 -14.30 -0.77
CA GLU A 100 -19.43 -14.70 0.48
C GLU A 100 -19.41 -13.55 1.50
N ASN A 101 -20.16 -13.68 2.58
CA ASN A 101 -20.24 -12.64 3.61
C ASN A 101 -19.06 -12.74 4.59
N ALA A 102 -18.49 -11.59 4.95
CA ALA A 102 -17.58 -11.43 6.08
C ALA A 102 -18.23 -10.61 7.18
N PHE A 103 -17.58 -10.56 8.34
CA PHE A 103 -18.05 -9.82 9.50
C PHE A 103 -17.06 -8.75 9.92
N LEU A 104 -17.55 -7.65 10.46
CA LEU A 104 -16.77 -6.57 11.05
C LEU A 104 -17.23 -6.35 12.49
N PRO A 105 -16.35 -5.89 13.37
CA PRO A 105 -16.74 -5.45 14.71
C PRO A 105 -17.68 -4.23 14.64
N SER A 106 -18.38 -3.95 15.73
CA SER A 106 -19.02 -2.65 15.94
C SER A 106 -19.12 -2.27 17.41
N GLY A 107 -18.85 -1.02 17.72
CA GLY A 107 -19.10 -0.43 19.04
C GLY A 107 -18.05 -0.80 20.08
N GLU A 108 -18.41 -0.77 21.36
CA GLU A 108 -17.45 -0.92 22.47
C GLU A 108 -16.86 -2.33 22.64
N ASP A 109 -17.43 -3.35 21.98
CA ASP A 109 -16.91 -4.73 22.02
C ASP A 109 -16.17 -5.05 20.72
N PRO A 110 -14.83 -5.01 20.74
CA PRO A 110 -14.05 -5.13 19.53
C PRO A 110 -13.95 -6.58 19.02
N ASP A 111 -14.37 -7.58 19.81
CA ASP A 111 -14.22 -9.00 19.46
C ASP A 111 -15.52 -9.65 18.94
N THR A 112 -16.64 -8.91 18.93
CA THR A 112 -17.95 -9.44 18.51
C THR A 112 -18.31 -9.11 17.05
N PRO A 113 -18.66 -10.11 16.21
CA PRO A 113 -19.15 -9.87 14.85
C PRO A 113 -20.53 -9.22 14.88
N MET A 114 -20.60 -7.93 14.54
CA MET A 114 -21.84 -7.16 14.63
C MET A 114 -22.32 -6.63 13.28
N ARG A 115 -21.41 -6.39 12.34
CA ARG A 115 -21.74 -5.91 10.99
C ARG A 115 -21.39 -6.97 9.97
N GLN A 116 -22.31 -7.22 9.04
CA GLN A 116 -22.11 -8.17 7.94
C GLN A 116 -21.89 -7.40 6.63
N ILE A 117 -20.91 -7.84 5.84
CA ILE A 117 -20.55 -7.20 4.57
C ILE A 117 -20.25 -8.24 3.48
N ASN A 118 -20.41 -7.83 2.23
CA ASN A 118 -20.08 -8.59 1.03
C ASN A 118 -19.42 -7.69 -0.01
N ILE A 119 -18.48 -8.20 -0.81
CA ILE A 119 -17.82 -7.45 -1.90
C ILE A 119 -18.78 -7.08 -3.05
N GLY A 120 -19.88 -7.83 -3.22
CA GLY A 120 -20.89 -7.65 -4.26
C GLY A 120 -20.44 -8.25 -5.60
N ARG A 121 -19.27 -7.85 -6.10
CA ARG A 121 -18.66 -8.45 -7.29
C ARG A 121 -17.46 -9.30 -6.87
N PRO A 122 -17.49 -10.64 -7.06
CA PRO A 122 -16.35 -11.50 -6.74
C PRO A 122 -15.06 -11.09 -7.47
N LEU A 123 -13.91 -11.34 -6.86
CA LEU A 123 -12.60 -11.25 -7.49
C LEU A 123 -12.30 -12.53 -8.28
N ASP A 124 -11.36 -12.43 -9.21
CA ASP A 124 -10.84 -13.56 -9.98
C ASP A 124 -9.66 -14.23 -9.27
N PHE A 125 -8.86 -13.47 -8.53
CA PHE A 125 -7.74 -14.00 -7.76
C PHE A 125 -7.45 -13.22 -6.48
N ALA A 126 -6.78 -13.84 -5.51
CA ALA A 126 -6.33 -13.15 -4.30
C ALA A 126 -5.09 -13.81 -3.66
N ALA A 127 -4.38 -13.05 -2.83
CA ALA A 127 -3.32 -13.56 -1.96
C ALA A 127 -3.43 -12.94 -0.57
N VAL A 128 -3.55 -13.77 0.46
CA VAL A 128 -3.35 -13.35 1.85
C VAL A 128 -1.86 -13.17 2.06
N THR A 129 -1.46 -11.99 2.53
CA THR A 129 -0.05 -11.57 2.66
C THR A 129 0.21 -11.00 4.04
N GLU A 130 -0.01 -11.82 5.06
CA GLU A 130 0.30 -11.43 6.44
C GLU A 130 1.77 -11.01 6.58
N HIS A 131 2.05 -10.11 7.50
CA HIS A 131 3.40 -9.80 7.94
C HIS A 131 4.19 -11.08 8.32
N ALA A 132 5.34 -11.29 7.67
CA ALA A 132 6.30 -12.34 8.03
C ALA A 132 6.85 -12.10 9.44
N GLU A 133 6.96 -10.84 9.81
CA GLU A 133 7.25 -10.38 11.15
C GLU A 133 6.12 -10.78 12.10
N GLN A 134 6.41 -11.74 12.99
CA GLN A 134 5.48 -12.20 14.02
C GLN A 134 4.22 -12.89 13.48
N LEU A 135 4.35 -13.56 12.34
CA LEU A 135 3.27 -14.32 11.69
C LEU A 135 2.53 -15.23 12.68
N GLY A 136 1.26 -14.91 12.97
CA GLY A 136 0.41 -15.67 13.89
C GLY A 136 0.82 -15.63 15.36
N THR A 137 1.88 -14.91 15.74
CA THR A 137 2.43 -14.94 17.10
C THR A 137 1.40 -14.59 18.15
N PHE A 138 0.60 -13.54 17.93
CA PHE A 138 -0.36 -13.08 18.93
C PHE A 138 -1.64 -13.93 18.97
N SER A 139 -2.15 -14.40 17.84
CA SER A 139 -3.22 -15.41 17.85
C SER A 139 -2.77 -16.68 18.59
N ASN A 140 -1.53 -17.13 18.38
CA ASN A 140 -0.99 -18.31 19.06
C ASN A 140 -0.82 -18.12 20.57
N ILE A 141 -0.29 -16.97 21.02
CA ILE A 141 -0.06 -16.69 22.45
C ILE A 141 -1.36 -16.33 23.18
N CYS A 142 -2.15 -15.41 22.60
CA CYS A 142 -3.29 -14.80 23.27
C CYS A 142 -4.52 -15.69 23.28
N GLU A 143 -4.73 -16.46 22.20
CA GLU A 143 -5.89 -17.35 22.03
C GLU A 143 -5.54 -18.83 22.21
N LEU A 144 -4.30 -19.13 22.62
CA LEU A 144 -3.79 -20.50 22.77
C LEU A 144 -4.07 -21.37 21.53
N GLN A 145 -3.73 -20.86 20.34
CA GLN A 145 -4.03 -21.51 19.05
C GLN A 145 -5.54 -21.74 18.83
N GLY A 146 -6.35 -20.74 19.18
CA GLY A 146 -7.80 -20.78 19.05
C GLY A 146 -8.55 -21.58 20.12
N ASN A 147 -7.85 -22.08 21.15
CA ASN A 147 -8.49 -22.77 22.28
C ASN A 147 -9.20 -21.82 23.27
N VAL A 148 -8.91 -20.52 23.17
CA VAL A 148 -9.46 -19.48 24.03
C VAL A 148 -10.02 -18.36 23.15
N PRO A 149 -11.21 -17.81 23.45
CA PRO A 149 -11.77 -16.72 22.65
C PRO A 149 -10.89 -15.46 22.65
N ALA A 150 -10.91 -14.73 21.53
CA ALA A 150 -10.31 -13.40 21.42
C ALA A 150 -10.78 -12.48 22.55
N GLY A 151 -9.95 -11.50 22.92
CA GLY A 151 -10.26 -10.52 23.98
C GLY A 151 -10.19 -11.01 25.42
N THR A 152 -10.20 -12.32 25.68
CA THR A 152 -10.26 -12.87 27.05
C THR A 152 -8.92 -12.84 27.81
N ASN A 153 -7.80 -12.72 27.11
CA ASN A 153 -6.48 -12.61 27.73
C ASN A 153 -6.22 -11.16 28.18
N PRO A 154 -6.16 -10.87 29.50
CA PRO A 154 -6.07 -9.50 29.99
C PRO A 154 -4.75 -8.81 29.61
N ALA A 155 -3.65 -9.57 29.45
CA ALA A 155 -2.37 -9.01 29.04
C ALA A 155 -2.40 -8.59 27.56
N CYS A 156 -3.01 -9.40 26.70
CA CYS A 156 -3.16 -9.08 25.29
C CYS A 156 -4.18 -7.97 25.06
N SER A 157 -5.27 -7.95 25.83
CA SER A 157 -6.26 -6.87 25.80
C SER A 157 -5.62 -5.52 26.18
N ALA A 158 -4.81 -5.49 27.25
CA ALA A 158 -4.09 -4.28 27.64
C ALA A 158 -3.06 -3.82 26.59
N LEU A 159 -2.32 -4.77 25.98
CA LEU A 159 -1.39 -4.46 24.89
C LEU A 159 -2.12 -3.91 23.66
N GLY A 160 -3.23 -4.54 23.27
CA GLY A 160 -4.06 -4.09 22.16
C GLY A 160 -4.61 -2.68 22.37
N GLN A 161 -5.05 -2.36 23.59
CA GLN A 161 -5.51 -1.00 23.91
C GLN A 161 -4.38 0.03 23.72
N VAL A 162 -3.17 -0.27 24.20
CA VAL A 162 -2.01 0.61 23.98
C VAL A 162 -1.73 0.80 22.49
N ILE A 163 -1.85 -0.25 21.67
CA ILE A 163 -1.60 -0.16 20.23
C ILE A 163 -2.66 0.72 19.54
N ARG A 164 -3.95 0.50 19.84
CA ARG A 164 -5.05 1.28 19.27
C ARG A 164 -5.00 2.75 19.66
N ASP A 165 -4.70 3.04 20.93
CA ASP A 165 -4.51 4.41 21.42
C ASP A 165 -3.33 5.13 20.73
N ASN A 166 -2.44 4.39 20.05
CA ASN A 166 -1.24 4.89 19.38
C ASN A 166 -1.20 4.56 17.89
N VAL A 167 -2.33 4.25 17.27
CA VAL A 167 -2.36 3.75 15.89
C VAL A 167 -1.66 4.70 14.91
N SER A 168 -1.72 6.01 15.13
CA SER A 168 -1.05 7.02 14.30
C SER A 168 0.47 6.81 14.23
N VAL A 169 1.08 6.30 15.30
CA VAL A 169 2.51 5.98 15.36
C VAL A 169 2.84 4.80 14.43
N PHE A 170 2.01 3.75 14.44
CA PHE A 170 2.13 2.60 13.55
C PHE A 170 1.92 2.96 12.09
N ILE A 171 0.85 3.71 11.83
CA ILE A 171 0.42 4.16 10.51
C ILE A 171 1.47 5.08 9.87
N THR A 172 2.22 5.85 10.66
CA THR A 172 3.29 6.74 10.18
C THR A 172 4.65 6.04 10.11
N GLY A 173 4.71 4.73 10.39
CA GLY A 173 5.94 3.94 10.31
C GLY A 173 6.86 4.09 11.52
N ASN A 174 6.47 4.80 12.58
CA ASN A 174 7.26 4.87 13.80
C ASN A 174 6.95 3.67 14.72
N VAL A 175 7.98 3.02 15.27
CA VAL A 175 7.80 1.90 16.20
C VAL A 175 8.50 2.25 17.53
N PRO A 176 7.76 2.55 18.61
CA PRO A 176 8.35 2.91 19.90
C PRO A 176 9.22 1.79 20.48
N LEU A 177 10.24 2.14 21.28
CA LEU A 177 11.17 1.16 21.86
C LEU A 177 10.46 0.06 22.69
N TYR A 178 9.43 0.41 23.46
CA TYR A 178 8.70 -0.58 24.27
C TYR A 178 8.05 -1.65 23.40
N LEU A 179 7.52 -1.23 22.25
CA LEU A 179 6.89 -2.11 21.30
C LEU A 179 7.93 -2.95 20.57
N GLN A 180 9.06 -2.36 20.18
CA GLN A 180 10.21 -3.12 19.64
C GLN A 180 10.66 -4.23 20.60
N LEU A 181 10.62 -3.98 21.92
CA LEU A 181 10.94 -4.99 22.93
C LEU A 181 9.89 -6.10 23.00
N VAL A 182 8.60 -5.75 22.95
CA VAL A 182 7.49 -6.72 22.90
C VAL A 182 7.58 -7.57 21.64
N THR A 183 7.80 -6.94 20.49
CA THR A 183 7.87 -7.65 19.21
C THR A 183 9.11 -8.55 19.13
N SER A 184 10.24 -8.08 19.66
CA SER A 184 11.48 -8.88 19.81
C SER A 184 11.29 -10.08 20.75
N ALA A 185 10.55 -9.94 21.84
CA ALA A 185 10.26 -11.06 22.74
C ALA A 185 9.37 -12.12 22.03
N GLY A 186 8.38 -11.68 21.26
CA GLY A 186 7.50 -12.53 20.46
C GLY A 186 8.19 -13.21 19.27
N SER A 187 9.32 -12.69 18.78
CA SER A 187 10.07 -13.25 17.64
C SER A 187 10.59 -14.68 17.83
N ARG A 188 10.55 -15.22 19.06
CA ARG A 188 10.96 -16.59 19.37
C ARG A 188 9.85 -17.62 19.16
N VAL A 189 8.63 -17.17 18.88
CA VAL A 189 7.51 -18.07 18.54
C VAL A 189 7.69 -18.51 17.09
N PRO A 190 7.73 -19.83 16.81
CA PRO A 190 7.88 -20.33 15.44
C PRO A 190 6.69 -19.91 14.55
N SER A 191 6.98 -19.31 13.40
CA SER A 191 6.00 -18.97 12.35
C SER A 191 5.61 -20.16 11.47
N THR A 192 6.43 -21.21 11.46
CA THR A 192 6.31 -22.35 10.52
C THR A 192 4.91 -22.97 10.48
N ARG A 193 4.29 -23.22 11.64
CA ARG A 193 2.94 -23.82 11.69
C ARG A 193 1.87 -22.90 11.11
N THR A 194 1.93 -21.61 11.42
CA THR A 194 0.99 -20.63 10.87
C THR A 194 1.21 -20.45 9.38
N TRP A 195 2.47 -20.49 8.91
CA TRP A 195 2.79 -20.47 7.50
C TRP A 195 2.21 -21.69 6.76
N GLU A 196 2.35 -22.90 7.31
CA GLU A 196 1.73 -24.12 6.77
C GLU A 196 0.19 -24.03 6.72
N GLU A 197 -0.43 -23.43 7.74
CA GLU A 197 -1.89 -23.21 7.77
C GLU A 197 -2.36 -22.28 6.65
N ILE A 198 -1.69 -21.14 6.46
CA ILE A 198 -1.99 -20.20 5.38
C ILE A 198 -1.87 -20.88 4.02
N GLN A 199 -0.81 -21.65 3.80
CA GLN A 199 -0.62 -22.43 2.56
C GLN A 199 -1.74 -23.45 2.36
N ALA A 200 -2.09 -24.21 3.40
CA ALA A 200 -3.15 -25.21 3.33
C ALA A 200 -4.50 -24.58 2.96
N ILE A 201 -4.83 -23.42 3.56
CA ILE A 201 -6.06 -22.68 3.25
C ILE A 201 -6.02 -22.14 1.82
N ALA A 202 -4.94 -21.47 1.41
CA ALA A 202 -4.80 -20.95 0.06
C ALA A 202 -4.99 -22.07 -0.97
N ASN A 203 -4.30 -23.21 -0.81
CA ASN A 203 -4.41 -24.34 -1.73
C ASN A 203 -5.81 -24.98 -1.74
N ALA A 204 -6.50 -25.04 -0.60
CA ALA A 204 -7.87 -25.56 -0.53
C ALA A 204 -8.88 -24.65 -1.24
N GLU A 205 -8.73 -23.33 -1.08
CA GLU A 205 -9.60 -22.30 -1.65
C GLU A 205 -9.33 -22.05 -3.15
N ASN A 206 -8.19 -22.49 -3.68
CA ASN A 206 -7.84 -22.38 -5.11
C ASN A 206 -8.79 -23.21 -5.98
N GLN A 207 -9.61 -22.56 -6.80
CA GLN A 207 -10.51 -23.19 -7.76
C GLN A 207 -10.13 -22.76 -9.18
N PRO A 208 -9.19 -23.45 -9.85
CA PRO A 208 -8.78 -23.12 -11.21
C PRO A 208 -9.98 -22.89 -12.14
N CYS A 209 -9.85 -21.90 -13.02
CA CYS A 209 -10.87 -21.40 -13.94
C CYS A 209 -12.04 -20.63 -13.29
N LYS A 210 -12.07 -20.49 -11.96
CA LYS A 210 -13.12 -19.73 -11.25
C LYS A 210 -12.55 -18.70 -10.28
N PHE A 211 -11.61 -19.11 -9.45
CA PHE A 211 -10.97 -18.27 -8.44
C PHE A 211 -9.58 -18.81 -8.14
N THR A 212 -8.55 -18.00 -8.38
CA THR A 212 -7.15 -18.38 -8.14
C THR A 212 -6.65 -17.81 -6.82
N THR A 213 -6.01 -18.63 -5.99
CA THR A 213 -5.29 -18.15 -4.81
C THR A 213 -3.80 -18.32 -4.98
N PHE A 214 -3.02 -17.47 -4.31
CA PHE A 214 -1.56 -17.62 -4.23
C PHE A 214 -1.11 -17.85 -2.79
N ASN A 215 -0.02 -18.59 -2.63
CA ASN A 215 0.73 -18.59 -1.39
C ASN A 215 1.54 -17.29 -1.36
N GLY A 216 1.48 -16.55 -0.25
CA GLY A 216 2.22 -15.32 -0.11
C GLY A 216 2.29 -14.82 1.33
N TYR A 217 3.15 -13.83 1.54
CA TYR A 217 3.34 -13.12 2.81
C TYR A 217 3.89 -11.73 2.52
N GLU A 218 3.76 -10.80 3.47
CA GLU A 218 4.42 -9.49 3.42
C GLU A 218 5.76 -9.55 4.17
N PHE A 219 6.84 -9.11 3.53
CA PHE A 219 8.10 -8.80 4.21
C PHE A 219 8.09 -7.34 4.63
N SER A 220 8.25 -7.04 5.92
CA SER A 220 8.01 -5.70 6.45
C SER A 220 9.15 -5.21 7.31
N SER A 221 10.10 -4.52 6.67
CA SER A 221 11.18 -3.82 7.36
C SER A 221 10.78 -2.36 7.60
N ASN A 222 10.86 -1.91 8.85
CA ASN A 222 10.52 -0.53 9.22
C ASN A 222 11.53 0.11 10.19
N LYS A 223 12.83 0.03 9.86
CA LYS A 223 13.90 0.63 10.68
C LYS A 223 14.00 2.14 10.43
N GLY A 224 14.07 2.92 11.50
CA GLY A 224 14.28 4.37 11.42
C GLY A 224 13.11 5.15 10.82
N GLY A 225 11.89 4.61 10.83
CA GLY A 225 10.68 5.25 10.27
C GLY A 225 10.48 5.03 8.77
N GLN A 226 11.36 4.25 8.12
CA GLN A 226 11.32 4.00 6.68
C GLN A 226 10.60 2.70 6.35
N VAL A 227 9.50 2.80 5.61
CA VAL A 227 8.73 1.64 5.15
C VAL A 227 9.44 0.95 3.99
N LEU A 228 9.92 -0.27 4.21
CA LEU A 228 10.46 -1.17 3.18
C LEU A 228 9.65 -2.48 3.14
N HIS A 229 8.42 -2.37 2.67
CA HIS A 229 7.49 -3.50 2.64
C HIS A 229 7.36 -4.10 1.24
N ARG A 230 7.17 -5.42 1.16
CA ARG A 230 6.97 -6.15 -0.10
C ARG A 230 6.05 -7.32 0.10
N ASN A 231 5.05 -7.46 -0.77
CA ASN A 231 4.33 -8.71 -0.90
C ASN A 231 5.18 -9.72 -1.68
N VAL A 232 5.39 -10.90 -1.11
CA VAL A 232 6.11 -12.03 -1.70
C VAL A 232 5.06 -13.04 -2.15
N ILE A 233 4.96 -13.27 -3.47
CA ILE A 233 3.92 -14.10 -4.08
C ILE A 233 4.59 -15.28 -4.82
N PHE A 234 4.17 -16.50 -4.51
CA PHE A 234 4.71 -17.72 -5.12
C PHE A 234 3.78 -18.28 -6.20
N GLU A 235 4.35 -18.83 -7.28
CA GLU A 235 3.59 -19.43 -8.37
C GLU A 235 2.81 -20.67 -7.94
N GLY A 236 3.39 -21.51 -7.09
CA GLY A 236 2.92 -22.87 -6.88
C GLY A 236 2.77 -23.23 -5.41
N THR A 237 2.66 -24.54 -5.18
CA THR A 237 2.68 -25.12 -3.83
C THR A 237 4.08 -25.30 -3.26
N LYS A 238 5.11 -25.29 -4.13
CA LYS A 238 6.51 -25.33 -3.71
C LYS A 238 6.94 -23.93 -3.24
N VAL A 239 7.18 -23.80 -1.95
CA VAL A 239 7.58 -22.55 -1.29
C VAL A 239 8.66 -22.82 -0.24
N PRO A 240 9.38 -21.79 0.26
CA PRO A 240 10.27 -21.93 1.41
C PRO A 240 9.58 -22.53 2.62
N ALA A 241 10.32 -23.31 3.42
CA ALA A 241 9.79 -24.01 4.59
C ALA A 241 9.27 -23.05 5.67
N ASP A 242 9.80 -21.83 5.74
CA ASP A 242 9.32 -20.78 6.62
C ASP A 242 9.39 -19.43 5.91
N VAL A 243 8.64 -18.46 6.41
CA VAL A 243 8.66 -17.09 5.88
C VAL A 243 10.04 -16.43 6.08
N ILE A 244 10.38 -15.51 5.18
CA ILE A 244 11.58 -14.69 5.34
C ILE A 244 11.19 -13.43 6.11
N SER A 245 11.62 -13.32 7.36
CA SER A 245 11.36 -12.13 8.20
C SER A 245 12.59 -11.22 8.27
N SER A 246 12.34 -9.91 8.44
CA SER A 246 13.33 -8.89 8.81
C SER A 246 13.74 -8.92 10.30
N ILE A 247 13.11 -9.79 11.10
CA ILE A 247 13.32 -9.98 12.56
C ILE A 247 13.99 -11.35 12.83
N PRO A 248 14.87 -11.52 13.85
CA PRO A 248 15.21 -10.58 14.93
C PRO A 248 15.93 -9.35 14.40
N PRO A 249 15.74 -8.16 15.00
CA PRO A 249 16.51 -7.00 14.63
C PRO A 249 17.98 -7.35 14.82
N ILE A 250 18.73 -7.40 13.71
CA ILE A 250 20.16 -7.16 13.80
C ILE A 250 20.27 -5.81 14.51
N PRO A 251 21.13 -5.64 15.54
CA PRO A 251 21.35 -4.35 16.18
C PRO A 251 22.14 -3.42 15.25
N THR A 252 21.64 -3.23 14.03
CA THR A 252 22.03 -2.19 13.11
C THR A 252 20.98 -1.10 13.20
N THR A 253 21.44 0.14 13.19
CA THR A 253 20.55 1.30 13.13
C THR A 253 20.05 1.58 11.71
N ASP A 254 20.47 0.77 10.71
CA ASP A 254 19.94 0.83 9.33
C ASP A 254 19.31 -0.48 8.84
N ASN A 255 18.47 -0.32 7.82
CA ASN A 255 17.84 -1.35 7.00
C ASN A 255 18.63 -1.63 5.71
N THR A 256 19.92 -1.28 5.67
CA THR A 256 20.62 -1.19 4.37
C THR A 256 20.65 -2.51 3.61
N ASN A 257 20.65 -3.61 4.35
CA ASN A 257 20.74 -4.96 3.83
C ASN A 257 19.44 -5.74 3.88
N ASP A 258 18.36 -5.18 4.44
CA ASP A 258 17.18 -5.98 4.78
C ASP A 258 16.51 -6.56 3.51
N GLU A 259 16.32 -5.74 2.48
CA GLU A 259 15.79 -6.20 1.18
C GLU A 259 16.75 -7.16 0.44
N TRP A 260 18.06 -7.01 0.62
CA TRP A 260 19.04 -7.87 -0.04
C TRP A 260 19.14 -9.24 0.64
N GLY A 261 18.99 -9.28 1.96
CA GLY A 261 18.83 -10.52 2.72
C GLY A 261 17.59 -11.30 2.28
N LEU A 262 16.47 -10.60 2.06
CA LEU A 262 15.28 -11.20 1.45
C LEU A 262 15.60 -11.77 0.06
N PHE A 263 16.21 -10.99 -0.83
CA PHE A 263 16.48 -11.43 -2.20
C PHE A 263 17.45 -12.62 -2.27
N ASP A 264 18.49 -12.63 -1.45
CA ASP A 264 19.45 -13.75 -1.42
C ASP A 264 18.80 -15.04 -0.89
N ARG A 265 17.93 -14.93 0.12
CA ARG A 265 17.16 -16.07 0.63
C ARG A 265 16.13 -16.56 -0.39
N LEU A 266 15.36 -15.68 -1.03
CA LEU A 266 14.43 -16.08 -2.10
C LEU A 266 15.15 -16.73 -3.28
N LYS A 267 16.34 -16.24 -3.62
CA LYS A 267 17.16 -16.89 -4.64
C LYS A 267 17.50 -18.33 -4.23
N THR A 268 18.04 -18.52 -3.03
CA THR A 268 18.56 -19.83 -2.59
C THR A 268 17.48 -20.82 -2.17
N GLU A 269 16.39 -20.33 -1.56
CA GLU A 269 15.30 -21.15 -1.00
C GLU A 269 14.12 -21.31 -1.97
N CYS A 270 14.07 -20.55 -3.08
CA CYS A 270 13.04 -20.67 -4.11
C CYS A 270 13.61 -20.71 -5.53
N LEU A 271 14.23 -19.64 -6.04
CA LEU A 271 14.60 -19.59 -7.47
C LEU A 271 15.61 -20.68 -7.90
N ASP A 272 16.51 -21.09 -7.00
CA ASP A 272 17.47 -22.18 -7.21
C ASP A 272 16.86 -23.57 -6.88
N VAL A 273 15.61 -23.63 -6.43
CA VAL A 273 14.85 -24.84 -6.09
C VAL A 273 13.88 -25.19 -7.21
N GLU A 274 14.03 -26.38 -7.78
CA GLU A 274 13.14 -26.87 -8.85
C GLU A 274 11.66 -26.82 -8.44
N GLY A 275 10.85 -26.20 -9.29
CA GLY A 275 9.40 -26.05 -9.10
C GLY A 275 8.97 -24.85 -8.25
N CYS A 276 9.89 -23.99 -7.79
CA CYS A 276 9.54 -22.75 -7.09
C CYS A 276 9.82 -21.52 -7.95
N ASP A 277 8.82 -20.67 -8.13
CA ASP A 277 8.98 -19.33 -8.71
C ASP A 277 8.27 -18.30 -7.82
N VAL A 278 8.81 -17.09 -7.79
CA VAL A 278 8.40 -16.02 -6.87
C VAL A 278 8.54 -14.65 -7.53
N VAL A 279 7.62 -13.75 -7.17
CA VAL A 279 7.74 -12.31 -7.41
C VAL A 279 7.63 -11.56 -6.09
N THR A 280 8.28 -10.41 -6.02
CA THR A 280 8.11 -9.43 -4.96
C THR A 280 7.46 -8.17 -5.50
N ILE A 281 6.60 -7.56 -4.69
CA ILE A 281 5.82 -6.38 -5.05
C ILE A 281 6.08 -5.31 -3.98
N PRO A 282 7.01 -4.37 -4.20
CA PRO A 282 7.13 -3.19 -3.35
C PRO A 282 5.84 -2.39 -3.29
N HIS A 283 5.47 -1.97 -2.09
CA HIS A 283 4.29 -1.15 -1.79
C HIS A 283 4.60 -0.11 -0.71
N SER A 284 3.65 0.81 -0.50
CA SER A 284 3.83 1.96 0.41
C SER A 284 5.12 2.74 0.15
N THR A 285 5.55 2.83 -1.10
CA THR A 285 6.81 3.49 -1.46
C THR A 285 6.76 4.99 -1.19
N ASN A 286 5.56 5.59 -1.23
CA ASN A 286 5.26 6.94 -0.75
C ASN A 286 5.57 7.17 0.75
N GLN A 287 5.97 6.14 1.49
CA GLN A 287 6.40 6.19 2.89
C GLN A 287 7.84 5.67 3.09
N SER A 288 8.58 5.44 2.00
CA SER A 288 9.91 4.82 2.09
C SER A 288 11.05 5.79 2.34
N ASP A 289 10.82 7.08 2.13
CA ASP A 289 11.82 8.14 2.30
C ASP A 289 13.06 7.94 1.43
N GLY A 290 12.84 7.54 0.17
CA GLY A 290 13.88 7.33 -0.84
C GLY A 290 14.65 6.02 -0.68
N ARG A 291 14.09 5.06 0.06
CA ARG A 291 14.79 3.81 0.41
C ARG A 291 14.58 2.69 -0.60
N PHE A 292 13.39 2.59 -1.24
CA PHE A 292 13.17 1.60 -2.30
C PHE A 292 14.04 1.84 -3.53
N ALA A 293 14.06 3.09 -3.99
CA ALA A 293 14.88 3.53 -5.10
C ALA A 293 15.78 4.67 -4.63
N ARG A 294 17.07 4.37 -4.47
CA ARG A 294 18.07 5.34 -4.01
C ARG A 294 18.61 6.16 -5.19
N VAL A 295 19.01 7.40 -4.89
CA VAL A 295 19.61 8.32 -5.88
C VAL A 295 20.99 7.82 -6.30
N ARG A 296 21.34 7.96 -7.60
CA ARG A 296 22.69 7.73 -8.10
C ARG A 296 23.74 8.60 -7.40
N GLN A 297 24.88 8.01 -7.05
CA GLN A 297 26.03 8.77 -6.57
C GLN A 297 26.72 9.51 -7.72
N PRO A 298 27.16 10.78 -7.55
CA PRO A 298 27.79 11.55 -8.63
C PRO A 298 29.08 10.96 -9.18
N ASP A 299 29.84 10.23 -8.36
CA ASP A 299 31.14 9.65 -8.70
C ASP A 299 31.03 8.38 -9.55
N THR A 300 30.11 7.49 -9.20
CA THR A 300 29.89 6.20 -9.88
C THR A 300 28.78 6.27 -10.94
N GLY A 301 27.85 7.21 -10.79
CA GLY A 301 26.60 7.23 -11.55
C GLY A 301 25.70 6.03 -11.25
N LEU A 302 25.85 5.40 -10.08
CA LEU A 302 25.08 4.24 -9.62
C LEU A 302 24.55 4.50 -8.20
N PRO A 303 23.36 4.00 -7.85
CA PRO A 303 22.86 4.12 -6.49
C PRO A 303 23.62 3.17 -5.56
N LEU A 304 23.55 3.44 -4.25
CA LEU A 304 24.02 2.50 -3.25
C LEU A 304 23.02 1.34 -3.08
N ALA A 305 23.53 0.16 -2.77
CA ALA A 305 22.81 -1.11 -2.65
C ALA A 305 23.21 -1.83 -1.35
N ARG A 306 23.35 -3.16 -1.40
CA ARG A 306 23.82 -3.97 -0.26
C ARG A 306 25.16 -3.46 0.27
N ASN A 307 25.30 -3.50 1.59
CA ASN A 307 26.45 -3.03 2.36
C ASN A 307 26.84 -1.57 2.07
N ASN A 308 25.89 -0.74 1.60
CA ASN A 308 26.15 0.62 1.13
C ASN A 308 27.25 0.68 0.05
N ALA A 309 27.40 -0.38 -0.76
CA ALA A 309 28.25 -0.37 -1.94
C ALA A 309 27.48 0.11 -3.18
N ALA A 310 28.19 0.55 -4.22
CA ALA A 310 27.56 0.86 -5.50
C ALA A 310 26.85 -0.37 -6.08
N LEU A 311 25.65 -0.17 -6.63
CA LEU A 311 24.83 -1.22 -7.22
C LEU A 311 25.57 -1.95 -8.34
N THR A 312 25.64 -3.28 -8.26
CA THR A 312 26.28 -4.10 -9.30
C THR A 312 25.28 -4.57 -10.36
N ALA A 313 25.77 -5.02 -11.52
CA ALA A 313 24.90 -5.62 -12.55
C ALA A 313 24.20 -6.91 -12.05
N ALA A 314 24.84 -7.66 -11.16
CA ALA A 314 24.25 -8.85 -10.54
C ALA A 314 23.10 -8.47 -9.59
N ASP A 315 23.29 -7.43 -8.78
CA ASP A 315 22.23 -6.87 -7.92
C ASP A 315 21.05 -6.35 -8.72
N ALA A 316 21.35 -5.61 -9.79
CA ALA A 316 20.32 -5.08 -10.69
C ALA A 316 19.52 -6.21 -11.37
N THR A 317 20.19 -7.30 -11.76
CA THR A 317 19.56 -8.49 -12.35
C THR A 317 18.68 -9.22 -11.34
N LEU A 318 19.19 -9.42 -10.12
CA LEU A 318 18.44 -10.08 -9.05
C LEU A 318 17.18 -9.29 -8.70
N ARG A 319 17.29 -7.97 -8.53
CA ARG A 319 16.13 -7.11 -8.31
C ARG A 319 15.16 -7.19 -9.48
N ASN A 320 15.61 -7.02 -10.73
CA ASN A 320 14.74 -7.11 -11.90
C ASN A 320 14.02 -8.48 -12.04
N THR A 321 14.59 -9.53 -11.44
CA THR A 321 13.99 -10.88 -11.43
C THR A 321 12.88 -11.01 -10.39
N LEU A 322 13.06 -10.42 -9.21
CA LEU A 322 12.15 -10.53 -8.07
C LEU A 322 11.11 -9.40 -8.06
N ASP A 323 11.58 -8.15 -8.04
CA ASP A 323 10.82 -6.90 -7.97
C ASP A 323 10.19 -6.60 -9.36
N ARG A 324 9.28 -7.48 -9.82
CA ARG A 324 8.64 -7.41 -11.15
C ARG A 324 7.53 -6.37 -11.20
N LEU A 325 6.83 -6.17 -10.09
CA LEU A 325 5.65 -5.32 -10.00
C LEU A 325 5.87 -4.21 -8.99
N PHE A 326 4.97 -3.23 -8.98
CA PHE A 326 4.97 -2.09 -8.08
C PHE A 326 3.53 -1.75 -7.75
N GLU A 327 3.21 -1.76 -6.45
CA GLU A 327 1.88 -1.38 -5.97
C GLU A 327 1.75 0.14 -5.99
N ILE A 328 1.15 0.65 -7.07
CA ILE A 328 1.09 2.09 -7.32
C ILE A 328 -0.02 2.78 -6.50
N VAL A 329 -0.94 2.02 -5.92
CA VAL A 329 -2.04 2.53 -5.08
C VAL A 329 -2.52 1.46 -4.08
N GLN A 330 -2.79 1.90 -2.85
CA GLN A 330 -3.50 1.14 -1.81
C GLN A 330 -4.19 2.09 -0.82
N HIS A 331 -4.75 1.60 0.31
CA HIS A 331 -5.51 2.44 1.25
C HIS A 331 -4.74 3.63 1.82
N LYS A 332 -3.43 3.51 2.02
CA LYS A 332 -2.47 4.58 2.36
C LYS A 332 -2.08 5.42 1.12
N GLY A 333 -2.97 5.59 0.15
CA GLY A 333 -2.84 6.51 -0.97
C GLY A 333 -2.04 6.02 -2.18
N ALA A 334 -1.80 6.94 -3.11
CA ALA A 334 -1.10 6.68 -4.36
C ALA A 334 0.42 6.92 -4.27
N SER A 335 1.16 6.13 -5.04
CA SER A 335 2.60 6.19 -5.23
C SER A 335 2.98 6.47 -6.69
N GLU A 336 2.06 6.99 -7.51
CA GLU A 336 2.36 7.40 -8.89
C GLU A 336 3.26 8.63 -8.91
N CYS A 337 2.81 9.71 -8.27
CA CYS A 337 3.47 11.01 -8.17
C CYS A 337 2.84 11.87 -7.07
N ILE A 338 3.48 13.01 -6.78
CA ILE A 338 3.08 13.97 -5.74
C ILE A 338 3.25 15.39 -6.27
N THR A 339 2.35 16.28 -5.86
CA THR A 339 2.35 17.70 -6.22
C THR A 339 3.55 18.43 -5.58
N GLY A 340 4.18 19.33 -6.34
CA GLY A 340 5.30 20.15 -5.83
C GLY A 340 6.70 19.57 -5.99
N PHE A 341 6.85 18.32 -6.47
CA PHE A 341 8.14 17.63 -6.66
C PHE A 341 8.74 17.71 -8.08
N ASN A 342 8.22 18.59 -8.94
CA ASN A 342 8.62 18.62 -10.35
C ASN A 342 9.88 19.47 -10.63
N LYS A 343 10.48 20.14 -9.63
CA LYS A 343 11.75 20.88 -9.82
C LYS A 343 12.91 19.90 -10.09
N GLY A 344 13.18 19.67 -11.37
CA GLY A 344 14.20 18.74 -11.88
C GLY A 344 13.71 17.93 -13.08
N LEU A 345 12.39 17.74 -13.18
CA LEU A 345 11.68 17.20 -14.32
C LEU A 345 11.20 18.42 -15.15
N THR A 346 11.83 18.73 -16.28
CA THR A 346 11.63 20.00 -17.03
C THR A 346 10.25 20.22 -17.66
N GLY A 347 9.22 19.47 -17.28
CA GLY A 347 7.83 19.75 -17.63
C GLY A 347 7.18 20.54 -16.49
N GLY A 348 6.57 21.68 -16.78
CA GLY A 348 5.77 22.40 -15.78
C GLY A 348 4.73 21.50 -15.11
N GLU A 349 4.24 21.89 -13.94
CA GLU A 349 3.26 21.13 -13.16
C GLU A 349 2.16 20.46 -14.00
N GLU A 350 2.07 19.14 -13.85
CA GLU A 350 1.14 18.31 -14.62
C GLU A 350 -0.09 17.95 -13.78
N SER A 351 -1.27 17.98 -14.41
CA SER A 351 -2.53 17.60 -13.77
C SER A 351 -2.51 16.14 -13.31
N GLY A 352 -3.08 15.89 -12.13
CA GLY A 352 -3.38 14.54 -11.64
C GLY A 352 -2.37 13.94 -10.66
N CYS A 353 -1.34 14.68 -10.23
CA CYS A 353 -0.48 14.24 -9.12
C CYS A 353 -1.09 14.45 -7.72
N GLY A 354 -2.07 15.34 -7.57
CA GLY A 354 -2.84 15.54 -6.34
C GLY A 354 -3.92 14.48 -6.09
N PHE A 355 -3.61 13.20 -6.27
CA PHE A 355 -4.58 12.11 -6.08
C PHE A 355 -4.24 11.28 -4.86
N GLU A 356 -5.11 11.34 -3.85
CA GLU A 356 -5.01 10.56 -2.61
C GLU A 356 -3.56 10.50 -2.06
N GLU A 357 -2.96 11.67 -1.88
CA GLU A 357 -1.58 11.79 -1.42
C GLU A 357 -1.49 11.46 0.09
N TRP A 358 -0.58 10.54 0.44
CA TRP A 358 -0.35 10.18 1.83
C TRP A 358 0.52 11.21 2.57
N LYS A 359 1.61 11.63 1.92
CA LYS A 359 2.47 12.75 2.31
C LYS A 359 2.22 13.87 1.30
N THR A 360 2.19 15.13 1.75
CA THR A 360 2.00 16.28 0.87
C THR A 360 3.05 17.36 1.14
N LEU A 361 3.48 18.03 0.08
CA LEU A 361 4.25 19.28 0.16
C LEU A 361 3.35 20.51 0.27
N CYS A 362 2.08 20.33 -0.08
CA CYS A 362 1.09 21.38 -0.23
C CYS A 362 0.30 21.52 1.07
N LYS A 363 0.67 22.54 1.85
CA LYS A 363 0.08 22.92 3.13
C LYS A 363 -0.80 24.17 3.04
N GLY A 364 -0.87 24.79 1.86
CA GLY A 364 -1.51 26.09 1.65
C GLY A 364 -0.70 27.28 2.18
N ASN A 365 0.61 27.11 2.43
CA ASN A 365 1.50 28.14 2.97
C ASN A 365 2.22 28.92 1.86
N SER A 366 2.72 30.12 2.18
CA SER A 366 3.50 30.95 1.23
C SER A 366 4.80 30.31 0.76
N ASP A 367 5.33 29.36 1.54
CA ASP A 367 6.62 28.70 1.30
C ASP A 367 6.45 27.37 0.55
N ASP A 368 5.21 26.99 0.24
CA ASP A 368 4.93 25.80 -0.56
C ASP A 368 5.44 25.99 -2.00
N PRO A 369 5.77 24.89 -2.71
CA PRO A 369 5.96 24.94 -4.15
C PRO A 369 4.80 25.68 -4.83
N ALA A 370 5.11 26.52 -5.83
CA ALA A 370 4.10 27.34 -6.51
C ALA A 370 2.96 26.47 -7.10
N GLU A 371 3.27 25.23 -7.41
CA GLU A 371 2.37 24.20 -7.89
C GLU A 371 1.25 23.86 -6.89
N CYS A 372 1.55 23.91 -5.60
CA CYS A 372 0.59 23.60 -4.55
C CYS A 372 -0.63 24.53 -4.56
N ALA A 373 -0.49 25.77 -5.03
CA ALA A 373 -1.59 26.73 -5.13
C ALA A 373 -2.70 26.29 -6.11
N LYS A 374 -2.43 25.33 -7.02
CA LYS A 374 -3.43 24.80 -7.94
C LYS A 374 -4.28 23.66 -7.34
N VAL A 375 -3.79 23.06 -6.27
CA VAL A 375 -4.38 21.86 -5.65
C VAL A 375 -4.96 22.18 -4.28
N CYS A 376 -4.24 22.94 -3.47
CA CYS A 376 -4.68 23.41 -2.16
C CYS A 376 -5.00 24.91 -2.25
N THR A 377 -6.26 25.25 -2.54
CA THR A 377 -6.72 26.62 -2.81
C THR A 377 -7.09 27.39 -1.54
N GLY A 378 -7.09 26.71 -0.39
CA GLY A 378 -7.56 27.26 0.87
C GLY A 378 -9.08 27.22 1.00
N THR A 379 -9.81 26.35 0.27
CA THR A 379 -11.27 26.20 0.38
C THR A 379 -11.69 24.90 1.07
N ALA A 380 -12.95 24.80 1.51
CA ALA A 380 -13.48 23.58 2.13
C ALA A 380 -13.54 22.37 1.18
N ASN A 381 -13.46 22.61 -0.14
CA ASN A 381 -13.50 21.57 -1.17
C ASN A 381 -12.10 21.13 -1.63
N ASP A 382 -11.05 21.66 -1.02
CA ASP A 382 -9.68 21.17 -1.26
C ASP A 382 -9.59 19.66 -0.94
N PRO A 383 -8.73 18.90 -1.64
CA PRO A 383 -8.44 17.52 -1.28
C PRO A 383 -8.05 17.38 0.19
N LEU A 384 -8.43 16.26 0.82
CA LEU A 384 -8.20 16.07 2.26
C LEU A 384 -6.74 16.21 2.66
N PHE A 385 -5.81 15.69 1.85
CA PHE A 385 -4.39 15.77 2.15
C PHE A 385 -3.88 17.21 2.34
N CYS A 386 -4.51 18.23 1.73
CA CYS A 386 -4.16 19.64 1.93
C CYS A 386 -4.30 20.09 3.39
N GLN A 387 -5.06 19.35 4.21
CA GLN A 387 -5.37 19.67 5.60
C GLN A 387 -4.73 18.68 6.58
N VAL A 388 -4.05 17.63 6.09
CA VAL A 388 -3.38 16.64 6.95
C VAL A 388 -1.92 17.03 7.12
N ASN A 389 -1.56 17.57 8.29
CA ASN A 389 -0.18 17.89 8.65
C ASN A 389 0.63 16.62 8.96
N ARG A 390 0.98 15.82 7.93
CA ARG A 390 1.80 14.61 8.11
C ARG A 390 3.32 14.85 8.14
N LEU A 391 3.77 16.04 7.73
CA LEU A 391 5.14 16.51 7.91
C LEU A 391 5.15 17.47 9.12
N GLN A 392 5.40 16.92 10.30
CA GLN A 392 5.49 17.58 11.61
C GLN A 392 6.74 18.49 11.76
N GLY A 393 6.64 19.66 11.13
CA GLY A 393 7.42 20.89 11.34
C GLY A 393 8.85 20.88 11.95
N THR A 394 9.78 21.52 11.22
CA THR A 394 10.80 22.41 11.82
C THR A 394 10.89 23.80 11.16
N GLY A 395 9.84 24.27 10.47
CA GLY A 395 9.85 25.61 9.85
C GLY A 395 10.89 25.80 8.72
N LYS A 396 11.49 24.70 8.25
CA LYS A 396 12.22 24.62 6.99
C LYS A 396 11.54 23.56 6.16
N SER A 397 10.99 23.99 5.04
CA SER A 397 10.31 23.19 4.04
C SER A 397 11.23 22.05 3.56
N ILE A 398 10.71 20.82 3.61
CA ILE A 398 10.90 19.81 2.56
C ILE A 398 12.37 19.53 2.19
N HIS A 399 12.98 18.50 2.79
CA HIS A 399 14.23 17.93 2.26
C HIS A 399 13.93 17.05 1.04
N ALA A 400 13.42 17.67 -0.03
CA ALA A 400 13.34 17.11 -1.38
C ALA A 400 14.76 16.99 -1.99
N ALA A 401 15.69 16.30 -1.35
CA ALA A 401 17.07 16.13 -1.84
C ALA A 401 17.81 15.05 -1.03
N SER A 402 19.02 14.71 -1.48
CA SER A 402 20.00 13.71 -1.02
C SER A 402 20.18 13.43 0.48
N GLU A 403 19.55 14.20 1.36
CA GLU A 403 19.57 14.07 2.83
C GLU A 403 18.46 13.16 3.36
N CYS A 404 17.45 12.85 2.53
CA CYS A 404 16.40 11.88 2.84
C CYS A 404 16.89 10.42 2.81
N THR A 405 17.99 10.15 2.10
CA THR A 405 18.75 8.92 2.34
C THR A 405 19.63 9.18 3.55
N GLY A 406 19.37 8.52 4.68
CA GLY A 406 20.13 8.69 5.92
C GLY A 406 21.61 8.91 5.62
N SER A 407 22.10 10.10 5.94
CA SER A 407 23.51 10.43 5.75
C SER A 407 24.33 9.42 6.54
N ASP A 408 25.39 8.91 5.92
CA ASP A 408 26.52 8.22 6.53
C ASP A 408 26.18 7.25 7.68
N ILE A 409 26.15 5.95 7.39
CA ILE A 409 26.26 4.88 8.40
C ILE A 409 25.18 5.01 9.50
N GLY A 410 23.96 4.55 9.23
CA GLY A 410 23.03 4.24 10.32
C GLY A 410 22.19 5.38 10.90
N GLY A 411 21.97 6.49 10.19
CA GLY A 411 21.05 7.55 10.63
C GLY A 411 19.57 7.26 10.26
N SER A 412 18.65 7.50 11.20
CA SER A 412 17.19 7.57 10.96
C SER A 412 16.85 8.72 10.01
N THR A 413 15.81 8.59 9.18
CA THR A 413 15.33 9.71 8.37
C THR A 413 14.71 10.78 9.26
N PRO A 414 14.78 12.08 8.87
CA PRO A 414 13.99 13.11 9.53
C PRO A 414 12.51 12.74 9.48
N ALA A 415 11.77 13.00 10.57
CA ALA A 415 10.33 12.71 10.68
C ALA A 415 9.47 13.34 9.54
N ASP A 416 10.04 14.31 8.82
CA ASP A 416 9.42 15.10 7.75
C ASP A 416 10.05 14.86 6.37
N CYS A 417 10.41 13.62 6.06
CA CYS A 417 11.01 13.27 4.78
C CYS A 417 9.98 12.74 3.76
N THR A 418 10.22 13.07 2.49
CA THR A 418 9.67 12.42 1.30
C THR A 418 10.66 12.65 0.16
N ALA A 419 10.92 11.62 -0.65
CA ALA A 419 11.91 11.67 -1.72
C ALA A 419 11.24 11.58 -3.10
N PRO A 420 11.81 12.21 -4.16
CA PRO A 420 11.26 12.07 -5.51
C PRO A 420 11.13 10.59 -5.95
N LEU A 421 12.09 9.75 -5.56
CA LEU A 421 12.15 8.33 -5.92
C LEU A 421 11.23 7.44 -5.07
N ASP A 422 10.40 8.01 -4.19
CA ASP A 422 9.27 7.31 -3.58
C ASP A 422 8.14 7.03 -4.59
N TYR A 423 8.16 7.71 -5.73
CA TYR A 423 7.08 7.73 -6.71
C TYR A 423 7.48 7.10 -8.05
N ALA A 424 6.62 6.23 -8.57
CA ALA A 424 6.86 5.43 -9.77
C ALA A 424 7.33 6.30 -10.95
N ARG A 425 6.71 7.46 -11.16
CA ARG A 425 7.00 8.40 -12.26
C ARG A 425 8.46 8.85 -12.31
N ASN A 426 9.16 8.87 -11.17
CA ASN A 426 10.58 9.21 -11.06
C ASN A 426 11.47 7.95 -11.06
N VAL A 427 10.97 6.85 -10.52
CA VAL A 427 11.67 5.55 -10.47
C VAL A 427 11.89 4.95 -11.86
N LEU A 428 10.91 5.06 -12.77
CA LEU A 428 11.01 4.51 -14.13
C LEU A 428 12.18 5.11 -14.95
N PRO A 429 12.32 6.45 -15.08
CA PRO A 429 13.46 7.03 -15.78
C PRO A 429 14.78 6.83 -15.02
N GLU A 430 14.74 6.74 -13.68
CA GLU A 430 15.92 6.43 -12.87
C GLU A 430 16.51 5.06 -13.26
N GLY A 431 15.65 4.05 -13.39
CA GLY A 431 16.03 2.72 -13.84
C GLY A 431 16.65 2.70 -15.24
N SER A 432 16.10 3.50 -16.16
CA SER A 432 16.65 3.65 -17.52
C SER A 432 18.07 4.22 -17.52
N ALA A 433 18.37 5.20 -16.66
CA ALA A 433 19.73 5.74 -16.56
C ALA A 433 20.72 4.76 -15.91
N ILE A 434 20.27 3.95 -14.93
CA ILE A 434 21.09 2.86 -14.36
C ILE A 434 21.40 1.80 -15.44
N ALA A 435 20.42 1.46 -16.29
CA ALA A 435 20.58 0.48 -17.35
C ALA A 435 21.67 0.86 -18.37
N ARG A 436 21.89 2.16 -18.62
CA ARG A 436 23.00 2.62 -19.48
C ARG A 436 24.39 2.32 -18.90
N LYS A 437 24.49 2.17 -17.57
CA LYS A 437 25.74 1.84 -16.88
C LYS A 437 25.91 0.33 -16.69
N LEU A 438 24.85 -0.37 -16.30
CA LEU A 438 24.90 -1.80 -15.93
C LEU A 438 24.42 -2.76 -17.02
N GLY A 439 23.79 -2.27 -18.09
CA GLY A 439 23.14 -3.10 -19.11
C GLY A 439 21.81 -3.73 -18.69
N VAL A 440 21.35 -3.46 -17.46
CA VAL A 440 20.13 -3.99 -16.84
C VAL A 440 19.41 -2.88 -16.08
N ASN A 441 18.09 -2.77 -16.29
CA ASN A 441 17.23 -1.84 -15.54
C ASN A 441 16.70 -2.52 -14.26
N PRO A 442 17.14 -2.13 -13.05
CA PRO A 442 16.65 -2.73 -11.81
C PRO A 442 15.19 -2.38 -11.47
N TYR A 443 14.63 -1.34 -12.11
CA TYR A 443 13.32 -0.75 -11.81
C TYR A 443 12.34 -0.90 -12.96
N GLN A 444 12.44 -2.03 -13.67
CA GLN A 444 11.58 -2.35 -14.80
C GLN A 444 10.25 -2.94 -14.33
N TYR A 445 9.45 -2.13 -13.64
CA TYR A 445 8.22 -2.55 -12.96
C TYR A 445 7.01 -2.64 -13.90
N GLY A 446 6.08 -3.54 -13.56
CA GLY A 446 4.65 -3.45 -13.91
C GLY A 446 3.85 -2.82 -12.77
N PHE A 447 2.63 -2.36 -13.04
CA PHE A 447 1.77 -1.72 -12.04
C PHE A 447 0.63 -2.64 -11.60
N ILE A 448 0.38 -2.64 -10.30
CA ILE A 448 -0.81 -3.23 -9.65
C ILE A 448 -1.32 -2.27 -8.58
N GLY A 449 -2.58 -2.42 -8.18
CA GLY A 449 -3.12 -1.82 -6.95
C GLY A 449 -3.60 -2.94 -6.03
N SER A 450 -3.78 -2.64 -4.75
CA SER A 450 -4.31 -3.62 -3.79
C SER A 450 -5.07 -2.91 -2.67
N SER A 451 -5.83 -3.67 -1.86
CA SER A 451 -6.58 -3.05 -0.76
C SER A 451 -5.67 -2.71 0.42
N ASP A 452 -4.73 -3.62 0.78
CA ASP A 452 -3.97 -3.56 2.04
C ASP A 452 -4.93 -3.48 3.25
N THR A 453 -6.01 -4.25 3.12
CA THR A 453 -7.04 -4.34 4.15
C THR A 453 -6.53 -5.12 5.36
N HIS A 454 -6.79 -4.62 6.56
CA HIS A 454 -6.51 -5.34 7.82
C HIS A 454 -7.76 -5.98 8.41
N ASN A 455 -8.88 -5.88 7.71
CA ASN A 455 -10.16 -6.48 8.09
C ASN A 455 -10.37 -7.87 7.50
N GLY A 456 -9.42 -8.41 6.72
CA GLY A 456 -9.63 -9.64 5.95
C GLY A 456 -10.74 -9.54 4.90
N ILE A 457 -11.08 -8.33 4.43
CA ILE A 457 -12.12 -8.09 3.41
C ILE A 457 -11.50 -7.79 2.04
N ALA A 458 -10.89 -8.81 1.46
CA ALA A 458 -10.16 -8.77 0.19
C ALA A 458 -10.88 -7.97 -0.91
N GLY A 459 -10.23 -6.93 -1.46
CA GLY A 459 -10.70 -6.14 -2.58
C GLY A 459 -11.98 -5.32 -2.36
N ASN A 460 -12.34 -5.03 -1.10
CA ASN A 460 -13.45 -4.14 -0.77
C ASN A 460 -13.13 -2.66 -1.05
N THR A 461 -12.96 -2.30 -2.33
CA THR A 461 -12.56 -0.96 -2.78
C THR A 461 -13.73 -0.05 -3.15
N ASP A 462 -14.96 -0.50 -2.89
CA ASP A 462 -16.16 0.26 -3.23
C ASP A 462 -16.36 1.45 -2.28
N LYS A 463 -16.32 2.67 -2.81
CA LYS A 463 -16.47 3.91 -2.02
C LYS A 463 -17.78 4.01 -1.26
N THR A 464 -18.87 3.43 -1.77
CA THR A 464 -20.16 3.44 -1.07
C THR A 464 -20.16 2.48 0.10
N LYS A 465 -19.60 1.28 -0.06
CA LYS A 465 -19.39 0.35 1.06
C LYS A 465 -18.43 0.95 2.08
N PHE A 466 -17.36 1.60 1.63
CA PHE A 466 -16.41 2.29 2.50
C PHE A 466 -17.09 3.41 3.30
N SER A 467 -17.97 4.19 2.65
CA SER A 467 -18.77 5.25 3.29
C SER A 467 -19.76 4.77 4.37
N LYS A 468 -19.93 3.45 4.53
CA LYS A 468 -20.72 2.81 5.59
C LYS A 468 -19.82 2.18 6.68
N ASN A 469 -18.63 2.76 6.89
CA ASN A 469 -17.62 2.35 7.87
C ASN A 469 -17.08 0.93 7.66
N SER A 470 -17.03 0.43 6.43
CA SER A 470 -16.43 -0.91 6.22
C SER A 470 -14.91 -0.92 6.42
N GLY A 471 -14.26 0.22 6.16
CA GLY A 471 -12.89 0.49 6.60
C GLY A 471 -11.83 -0.52 6.13
N HIS A 472 -10.62 -0.35 6.65
CA HIS A 472 -9.54 -1.31 6.58
C HIS A 472 -8.93 -1.61 7.94
N GLY A 473 -9.22 -0.85 9.00
CA GLY A 473 -8.55 -0.89 10.30
C GLY A 473 -9.40 -1.43 11.46
N GLY A 474 -10.45 -2.20 11.19
CA GLY A 474 -11.29 -2.83 12.22
C GLY A 474 -11.97 -1.80 13.11
N VAL A 475 -11.65 -1.81 14.40
CA VAL A 475 -12.18 -0.84 15.37
C VAL A 475 -11.51 0.53 15.34
N LEU A 476 -10.67 0.77 14.33
CA LEU A 476 -10.04 2.07 14.10
C LEU A 476 -10.81 2.91 13.07
N ASP A 477 -11.83 2.33 12.45
CA ASP A 477 -12.66 2.96 11.45
C ASP A 477 -14.09 2.37 11.39
N ASP A 478 -14.56 1.75 12.48
CA ASP A 478 -15.92 1.23 12.56
C ASP A 478 -16.96 2.30 12.95
N GLU A 479 -16.54 3.36 13.65
CA GLU A 479 -17.39 4.52 13.96
C GLU A 479 -17.03 5.79 13.17
N PRO A 480 -18.01 6.69 12.90
CA PRO A 480 -17.78 7.89 12.11
C PRO A 480 -16.67 8.81 12.64
N ASN A 481 -16.53 8.96 13.96
CA ASN A 481 -15.50 9.79 14.59
C ASN A 481 -14.09 9.21 14.45
N GLU A 482 -13.99 7.91 14.19
CA GLU A 482 -12.71 7.24 13.98
C GLU A 482 -12.36 7.30 12.49
N ALA A 483 -13.31 7.01 11.60
CA ALA A 483 -13.12 7.08 10.16
C ALA A 483 -12.90 8.52 9.64
N LEU A 484 -13.66 9.51 10.12
CA LEU A 484 -13.60 10.90 9.63
C LEU A 484 -12.56 11.76 10.35
N GLY A 485 -12.00 11.26 11.45
CA GLY A 485 -11.06 11.97 12.31
C GLY A 485 -11.69 12.46 13.60
N ASN A 486 -10.83 12.58 14.61
CA ASN A 486 -11.18 12.88 15.99
C ASN A 486 -10.43 14.13 16.47
N TRP A 487 -10.76 14.61 17.65
CA TRP A 487 -10.00 15.70 18.26
C TRP A 487 -8.97 15.18 19.26
N GLU A 488 -7.79 15.81 19.24
CA GLU A 488 -6.65 15.51 20.10
C GLU A 488 -6.21 16.75 20.89
N CYS A 489 -5.43 16.56 21.96
CA CYS A 489 -4.85 17.64 22.76
C CYS A 489 -3.35 17.77 22.45
N LYS A 490 -2.88 18.97 22.06
CA LYS A 490 -1.56 19.17 21.42
C LYS A 490 -0.33 18.95 22.34
N GLN A 491 -0.44 19.09 23.67
CA GLN A 491 0.65 18.82 24.63
C GLN A 491 0.17 18.71 26.10
N ARG A 492 0.61 17.69 26.86
CA ARG A 492 1.28 17.86 28.19
C ARG A 492 1.85 16.53 28.73
N PRO A 493 2.84 16.56 29.67
CA PRO A 493 3.67 15.42 29.99
C PRO A 493 2.84 14.27 30.53
N LEU A 494 3.04 13.12 29.88
CA LEU A 494 2.84 11.78 30.40
C LEU A 494 2.55 11.75 31.92
N PRO A 495 1.31 11.47 32.36
CA PRO A 495 0.96 11.51 33.78
C PRO A 495 1.88 10.58 34.57
N THR A 496 2.55 11.12 35.59
CA THR A 496 3.33 10.30 36.52
C THR A 496 2.37 9.55 37.43
N ASP A 497 2.42 8.23 37.37
CA ASP A 497 1.78 7.35 38.36
C ASP A 497 2.17 7.82 39.78
N SER A 498 1.17 8.09 40.62
CA SER A 498 1.34 8.66 41.96
C SER A 498 1.96 7.69 42.97
N ILE A 499 2.05 6.41 42.63
CA ILE A 499 2.68 5.35 43.43
C ILE A 499 4.11 5.09 42.93
N THR A 500 4.37 5.16 41.62
CA THR A 500 5.67 4.74 41.02
C THR A 500 6.54 5.88 40.46
N GLY A 501 5.98 7.08 40.26
CA GLY A 501 6.67 8.20 39.62
C GLY A 501 6.97 8.00 38.13
N PHE A 502 6.45 6.92 37.52
CA PHE A 502 6.62 6.61 36.10
C PHE A 502 5.65 7.43 35.24
N LYS A 503 6.20 8.13 34.24
CA LYS A 503 5.45 8.90 33.24
C LYS A 503 4.69 7.96 32.28
N LEU A 504 3.39 7.77 32.50
CA LEU A 504 2.48 7.02 31.62
C LEU A 504 2.42 7.67 30.23
N PRO A 505 2.44 6.93 29.12
CA PRO A 505 2.55 7.55 27.81
C PRO A 505 1.32 8.35 27.31
N PHE A 506 0.24 8.49 28.10
CA PHE A 506 -1.05 9.04 27.64
C PHE A 506 -1.80 9.89 28.67
N SER A 507 -2.57 10.87 28.20
CA SER A 507 -3.59 11.59 28.98
C SER A 507 -4.88 10.74 29.06
N THR A 508 -5.53 10.70 30.22
CA THR A 508 -6.86 10.06 30.41
C THR A 508 -8.02 11.06 30.26
N GLU A 509 -7.74 12.30 29.88
CA GLU A 509 -8.75 13.37 29.83
C GLU A 509 -9.37 13.49 28.44
N SER A 510 -10.69 13.64 28.42
CA SER A 510 -11.46 13.76 27.18
C SER A 510 -11.11 15.06 26.44
N ALA A 511 -10.73 14.94 25.17
CA ALA A 511 -10.60 16.10 24.29
C ALA A 511 -11.90 16.92 24.18
N ALA A 512 -13.05 16.34 24.57
CA ALA A 512 -14.34 17.03 24.58
C ALA A 512 -14.51 18.05 25.72
N ASP A 513 -13.63 18.07 26.72
CA ASP A 513 -13.69 19.06 27.82
C ASP A 513 -12.79 20.28 27.53
N PRO A 514 -13.36 21.43 27.13
CA PRO A 514 -12.60 22.63 26.81
C PRO A 514 -11.86 23.23 28.02
N ASN A 515 -12.20 22.84 29.26
CA ASN A 515 -11.50 23.33 30.46
C ASN A 515 -10.21 22.55 30.77
N ASN A 516 -10.06 21.37 30.19
CA ASN A 516 -8.94 20.46 30.44
C ASN A 516 -8.03 20.26 29.22
N CYS A 517 -8.48 20.68 28.03
CA CYS A 517 -7.75 20.59 26.76
C CYS A 517 -7.71 21.94 26.03
N GLU A 518 -6.94 22.89 26.58
CA GLU A 518 -6.85 24.27 26.04
C GLU A 518 -6.22 24.33 24.63
N GLU A 519 -5.35 23.39 24.27
CA GLU A 519 -4.69 23.30 22.96
C GLU A 519 -5.26 22.15 22.11
N ARG A 520 -6.58 22.14 21.89
CA ARG A 520 -7.24 21.08 21.11
C ARG A 520 -6.98 21.25 19.61
N VAL A 521 -6.71 20.16 18.91
CA VAL A 521 -6.52 20.12 17.44
C VAL A 521 -7.33 18.98 16.85
N PHE A 522 -8.05 19.24 15.75
CA PHE A 522 -8.73 18.20 15.01
C PHE A 522 -7.71 17.40 14.18
N ASN A 523 -7.69 16.08 14.35
CA ASN A 523 -6.83 15.15 13.63
C ASN A 523 -7.62 14.41 12.52
N PRO A 524 -7.52 14.84 11.25
CA PRO A 524 -8.20 14.20 10.12
C PRO A 524 -7.44 13.00 9.53
N VAL A 525 -6.37 12.51 10.16
CA VAL A 525 -5.46 11.51 9.54
C VAL A 525 -6.18 10.28 9.01
N ALA A 526 -7.17 9.76 9.74
CA ALA A 526 -7.94 8.58 9.34
C ALA A 526 -8.76 8.82 8.06
N SER A 527 -9.32 10.03 7.89
CA SER A 527 -10.12 10.36 6.72
C SER A 527 -9.33 10.34 5.40
N ASN A 528 -7.99 10.41 5.47
CA ASN A 528 -7.10 10.37 4.32
C ASN A 528 -6.81 8.93 3.83
N PHE A 529 -7.23 7.90 4.56
CA PHE A 529 -7.26 6.55 3.99
C PHE A 529 -8.26 6.49 2.84
N THR A 530 -7.95 5.64 1.87
CA THR A 530 -8.77 5.36 0.69
C THR A 530 -9.33 3.96 0.79
N PRO A 531 -10.35 3.60 -0.01
CA PRO A 531 -10.80 2.20 -0.12
C PRO A 531 -9.76 1.23 -0.71
N GLY A 532 -8.60 1.71 -1.13
CA GLY A 532 -7.56 0.91 -1.77
C GLY A 532 -7.81 0.67 -3.26
N GLY A 533 -6.93 -0.12 -3.87
CA GLY A 533 -6.94 -0.43 -5.29
C GLY A 533 -7.14 -1.92 -5.59
N LEU A 534 -7.17 -2.25 -6.88
CA LEU A 534 -7.23 -3.63 -7.37
C LEU A 534 -6.10 -3.93 -8.36
N ALA A 535 -5.65 -5.17 -8.35
CA ALA A 535 -4.68 -5.71 -9.28
C ALA A 535 -5.45 -6.22 -10.50
N GLY A 536 -5.09 -5.73 -11.68
CA GLY A 536 -5.59 -6.23 -12.95
C GLY A 536 -4.51 -7.00 -13.69
N VAL A 537 -4.86 -8.11 -14.33
CA VAL A 537 -3.94 -8.87 -15.20
C VAL A 537 -4.59 -9.23 -16.52
N TRP A 538 -3.82 -9.20 -17.61
CA TRP A 538 -4.24 -9.79 -18.89
C TRP A 538 -3.70 -11.22 -19.00
N ALA A 539 -4.60 -12.18 -18.90
CA ALA A 539 -4.27 -13.60 -18.89
C ALA A 539 -5.23 -14.38 -19.79
N ARG A 540 -4.79 -15.52 -20.33
CA ARG A 540 -5.65 -16.38 -21.15
C ARG A 540 -6.73 -17.07 -20.32
N GLU A 541 -6.39 -17.41 -19.08
CA GLU A 541 -7.18 -18.25 -18.20
C GLU A 541 -6.99 -17.82 -16.75
N ASN A 542 -7.99 -18.06 -15.91
CA ASN A 542 -7.92 -17.85 -14.47
C ASN A 542 -7.30 -19.08 -13.78
N THR A 543 -6.00 -19.30 -13.98
CA THR A 543 -5.23 -20.35 -13.30
C THR A 543 -4.00 -19.74 -12.63
N ARG A 544 -3.49 -20.41 -11.58
CA ARG A 544 -2.31 -19.95 -10.85
C ARG A 544 -1.12 -19.70 -11.79
N LYS A 545 -0.84 -20.65 -12.69
CA LYS A 545 0.19 -20.57 -13.72
C LYS A 545 0.03 -19.38 -14.67
N GLU A 546 -1.16 -19.19 -15.24
CA GLU A 546 -1.37 -18.15 -16.27
C GLU A 546 -1.46 -16.73 -15.65
N ILE A 547 -2.09 -16.59 -14.49
CA ILE A 547 -2.13 -15.34 -13.73
C ILE A 547 -0.72 -14.98 -13.24
N PHE A 548 0.03 -15.92 -12.65
CA PHE A 548 1.42 -15.68 -12.22
C PHE A 548 2.33 -15.34 -13.39
N ALA A 549 2.19 -16.03 -14.53
CA ALA A 549 2.92 -15.69 -15.74
C ALA A 549 2.60 -14.25 -16.22
N ALA A 550 1.37 -13.76 -15.99
CA ALA A 550 0.98 -12.38 -16.28
C ALA A 550 1.69 -11.38 -15.35
N LEU A 551 1.78 -11.70 -14.05
CA LEU A 551 2.57 -10.95 -13.07
C LEU A 551 4.05 -10.89 -13.49
N LYS A 552 4.67 -12.04 -13.81
CA LYS A 552 6.08 -12.13 -14.23
C LYS A 552 6.37 -11.34 -15.51
N ARG A 553 5.48 -11.38 -16.51
CA ARG A 553 5.64 -10.62 -17.77
C ARG A 553 5.17 -9.16 -17.67
N ARG A 554 4.65 -8.75 -16.50
CA ARG A 554 4.16 -7.39 -16.20
C ARG A 554 3.02 -6.94 -17.09
N GLU A 555 2.22 -7.88 -17.60
CA GLU A 555 1.03 -7.54 -18.38
C GLU A 555 -0.15 -7.28 -17.43
N THR A 556 0.10 -6.38 -16.49
CA THR A 556 -0.74 -6.04 -15.36
C THR A 556 -1.16 -4.59 -15.44
N PHE A 557 -2.22 -4.22 -14.74
CA PHE A 557 -2.65 -2.85 -14.56
C PHE A 557 -3.14 -2.65 -13.12
N ALA A 558 -3.18 -1.40 -12.68
CA ALA A 558 -3.72 -1.02 -11.39
C ALA A 558 -5.04 -0.26 -11.59
N THR A 559 -5.96 -0.36 -10.64
CA THR A 559 -7.07 0.58 -10.51
C THR A 559 -7.15 1.11 -9.09
N SER A 560 -7.66 2.33 -8.91
CA SER A 560 -7.87 2.93 -7.59
C SER A 560 -9.19 2.49 -6.92
N GLY A 561 -9.82 1.45 -7.45
CA GLY A 561 -10.98 0.80 -6.85
C GLY A 561 -12.01 0.34 -7.88
N SER A 562 -12.35 1.20 -8.85
CA SER A 562 -13.26 0.82 -9.93
C SER A 562 -12.61 -0.22 -10.87
N ARG A 563 -13.41 -1.14 -11.41
CA ARG A 563 -12.95 -2.22 -12.30
C ARG A 563 -12.86 -1.77 -13.76
N MET A 564 -12.28 -0.60 -13.99
CA MET A 564 -11.88 -0.14 -15.32
C MET A 564 -10.89 -1.13 -15.94
N ARG A 565 -11.01 -1.37 -17.24
CA ARG A 565 -10.02 -2.15 -17.99
C ARG A 565 -9.21 -1.22 -18.86
N ILE A 566 -7.89 -1.35 -18.79
CA ILE A 566 -6.95 -0.56 -19.59
C ILE A 566 -5.95 -1.49 -20.27
N ARG A 567 -5.64 -1.20 -21.54
CA ARG A 567 -4.67 -1.96 -22.32
C ARG A 567 -3.84 -1.03 -23.19
N THR A 568 -2.52 -1.24 -23.19
CA THR A 568 -1.61 -0.55 -24.11
C THR A 568 -0.82 -1.56 -24.92
N LEU A 569 -0.60 -1.24 -26.20
CA LEU A 569 0.25 -2.00 -27.10
C LEU A 569 1.23 -1.03 -27.77
N ALA A 570 2.44 -1.49 -28.08
CA ALA A 570 3.41 -0.72 -28.86
C ALA A 570 3.95 -1.51 -30.04
N SER A 571 4.23 -0.81 -31.14
CA SER A 571 4.81 -1.36 -32.35
C SER A 571 5.87 -0.42 -32.93
N SER A 572 6.85 -0.97 -33.63
CA SER A 572 7.80 -0.21 -34.45
C SER A 572 7.19 0.23 -35.79
N LYS A 573 5.97 -0.23 -36.12
CA LYS A 573 5.22 0.05 -37.34
C LYS A 573 3.88 0.71 -37.01
N PRO A 574 3.28 1.48 -37.94
CA PRO A 574 1.93 2.00 -37.77
C PRO A 574 0.93 0.87 -37.51
N PHE A 575 -0.01 1.09 -36.58
CA PHE A 575 -1.12 0.17 -36.38
C PHE A 575 -2.11 0.19 -37.55
N PRO A 576 -2.85 -0.91 -37.79
CA PRO A 576 -4.03 -0.90 -38.66
C PRO A 576 -5.04 0.19 -38.24
N SER A 577 -5.74 0.77 -39.21
CA SER A 577 -6.71 1.85 -38.94
C SER A 577 -7.86 1.44 -38.01
N ASN A 578 -8.17 0.14 -37.97
CA ASN A 578 -9.22 -0.45 -37.13
C ASN A 578 -8.72 -0.96 -35.76
N ILE A 579 -7.51 -0.60 -35.31
CA ILE A 579 -6.94 -1.14 -34.06
C ILE A 579 -7.83 -0.88 -32.84
N CYS A 580 -8.48 0.30 -32.76
CA CYS A 580 -9.38 0.62 -31.67
C CYS A 580 -10.66 -0.24 -31.69
N GLU A 581 -11.19 -0.53 -32.88
CA GLU A 581 -12.34 -1.43 -33.04
C GLU A 581 -11.99 -2.87 -32.66
N GLN A 582 -10.77 -3.32 -32.99
CA GLN A 582 -10.27 -4.64 -32.58
C GLN A 582 -10.17 -4.75 -31.05
N LEU A 583 -9.58 -3.74 -30.39
CA LEU A 583 -9.46 -3.72 -28.93
C LEU A 583 -10.82 -3.66 -28.24
N ALA A 584 -11.75 -2.84 -28.76
CA ALA A 584 -13.13 -2.76 -28.28
C ALA A 584 -13.89 -4.10 -28.43
N ALA A 585 -13.58 -4.87 -29.48
CA ALA A 585 -14.13 -6.21 -29.69
C ALA A 585 -13.44 -7.31 -28.85
N GLY A 586 -12.48 -6.94 -27.99
CA GLY A 586 -11.74 -7.88 -27.14
C GLY A 586 -10.66 -8.69 -27.85
N ALA A 587 -10.23 -8.27 -29.05
CA ALA A 587 -9.13 -8.91 -29.75
C ALA A 587 -7.81 -8.77 -28.99
N SER A 588 -6.87 -9.66 -29.26
CA SER A 588 -5.49 -9.60 -28.76
C SER A 588 -4.52 -9.56 -29.94
N PRO A 589 -4.40 -8.41 -30.64
CA PRO A 589 -3.79 -8.37 -31.97
C PRO A 589 -2.33 -8.80 -32.04
N ILE A 590 -1.57 -8.65 -30.95
CA ILE A 590 -0.19 -9.11 -30.88
C ILE A 590 -0.15 -10.63 -30.72
N GLU A 591 -0.93 -11.16 -29.78
CA GLU A 591 -1.02 -12.60 -29.52
C GLU A 591 -1.63 -13.38 -30.69
N GLU A 592 -2.52 -12.75 -31.45
CA GLU A 592 -3.13 -13.27 -32.67
C GLU A 592 -2.22 -13.14 -33.91
N GLY A 593 -1.05 -12.51 -33.78
CA GLY A 593 -0.09 -12.33 -34.88
C GLY A 593 -0.52 -11.30 -35.93
N LEU A 594 -1.53 -10.48 -35.64
CA LEU A 594 -2.04 -9.42 -36.51
C LEU A 594 -1.18 -8.14 -36.46
N VAL A 595 -0.49 -7.93 -35.34
CA VAL A 595 0.41 -6.79 -35.11
C VAL A 595 1.74 -7.28 -34.57
N GLU A 596 2.83 -6.88 -35.21
CA GLU A 596 4.17 -7.06 -34.67
C GLU A 596 4.44 -5.97 -33.62
N GLY A 597 4.64 -6.37 -32.37
CA GLY A 597 4.79 -5.43 -31.27
C GLY A 597 4.88 -6.11 -29.91
N VAL A 598 4.73 -5.32 -28.85
CA VAL A 598 4.64 -5.82 -27.46
C VAL A 598 3.43 -5.22 -26.73
N PRO A 599 2.79 -5.98 -25.83
CA PRO A 599 1.81 -5.42 -24.90
C PRO A 599 2.52 -4.65 -23.77
N MET A 600 1.73 -3.94 -22.97
CA MET A 600 2.13 -3.41 -21.66
C MET A 600 2.98 -4.40 -20.85
N GLY A 601 4.03 -3.90 -20.18
CA GLY A 601 5.01 -4.71 -19.45
C GLY A 601 6.19 -5.23 -20.29
N GLY A 602 6.03 -5.25 -21.61
CA GLY A 602 7.05 -5.70 -22.57
C GLY A 602 8.11 -4.65 -22.92
N THR A 603 9.19 -5.12 -23.55
CA THR A 603 10.25 -4.27 -24.12
C THR A 603 10.19 -4.30 -25.64
N LEU A 604 9.98 -3.15 -26.26
CA LEU A 604 10.04 -2.96 -27.71
C LEU A 604 11.43 -2.45 -28.11
N GLU A 605 12.10 -3.17 -29.00
CA GLU A 605 13.35 -2.70 -29.59
C GLU A 605 13.10 -1.80 -30.79
N VAL A 606 13.72 -0.62 -30.79
CA VAL A 606 13.53 0.39 -31.82
C VAL A 606 14.87 0.98 -32.23
N LYS A 607 15.18 0.95 -33.54
CA LYS A 607 16.46 1.45 -34.07
C LYS A 607 16.50 2.97 -34.23
N ASN A 608 15.61 3.53 -35.06
CA ASN A 608 15.71 4.94 -35.49
C ASN A 608 14.39 5.73 -35.46
N LYS A 609 13.22 5.11 -35.67
CA LYS A 609 11.92 5.80 -35.68
C LYS A 609 11.19 5.45 -34.40
N GLY A 610 10.69 6.44 -33.67
CA GLY A 610 10.02 6.18 -32.39
C GLY A 610 8.78 5.28 -32.50
N PRO A 611 8.33 4.73 -31.36
CA PRO A 611 7.26 3.75 -31.31
C PRO A 611 5.90 4.35 -31.68
N TYR A 612 5.04 3.51 -32.26
CA TYR A 612 3.60 3.71 -32.26
C TYR A 612 3.04 3.05 -31.00
N ILE A 613 2.18 3.75 -30.28
CA ILE A 613 1.56 3.27 -29.04
C ILE A 613 0.06 3.47 -29.15
N VAL A 614 -0.71 2.41 -28.93
CA VAL A 614 -2.17 2.50 -28.77
C VAL A 614 -2.52 2.33 -27.30
N ALA A 615 -3.39 3.20 -26.80
CA ALA A 615 -4.00 3.06 -25.48
C ALA A 615 -5.51 2.90 -25.66
N TYR A 616 -6.08 1.93 -24.94
CA TYR A 616 -7.50 1.65 -24.88
C TYR A 616 -7.93 1.55 -23.41
N ALA A 617 -9.05 2.17 -23.07
CA ALA A 617 -9.69 2.02 -21.79
C ALA A 617 -11.20 1.91 -21.94
N ILE A 618 -11.83 1.15 -21.04
CA ILE A 618 -13.28 1.06 -20.89
C ILE A 618 -13.63 1.22 -19.42
N GLN A 619 -14.70 1.97 -19.15
CA GLN A 619 -15.22 2.22 -17.81
C GLN A 619 -15.48 0.91 -17.05
N ASP A 620 -15.55 1.02 -15.73
CA ASP A 620 -16.12 -0.03 -14.91
C ASP A 620 -17.57 -0.31 -15.37
N PRO A 621 -17.97 -1.56 -15.68
CA PRO A 621 -19.35 -1.89 -16.05
C PRO A 621 -20.38 -1.60 -14.94
N GLY A 622 -19.93 -1.33 -13.72
CA GLY A 622 -20.79 -1.17 -12.55
C GLY A 622 -21.15 -2.50 -11.89
N GLY A 623 -21.83 -2.40 -10.75
CA GLY A 623 -22.32 -3.50 -9.94
C GLY A 623 -23.60 -3.07 -9.24
N GLU A 624 -23.57 -3.00 -7.92
CA GLU A 624 -24.67 -2.41 -7.13
C GLU A 624 -24.88 -0.92 -7.47
N GLU A 625 -23.80 -0.20 -7.79
CA GLU A 625 -23.85 1.14 -8.38
C GLU A 625 -23.49 1.10 -9.86
N ALA A 626 -24.06 2.03 -10.63
CA ALA A 626 -23.68 2.22 -12.02
C ALA A 626 -22.20 2.66 -12.12
N GLY A 627 -21.52 2.18 -13.15
CA GLY A 627 -20.17 2.66 -13.49
C GLY A 627 -20.13 4.15 -13.77
N VAL A 628 -18.93 4.73 -13.71
CA VAL A 628 -18.70 6.15 -14.00
C VAL A 628 -18.06 6.27 -15.38
N PRO A 629 -18.64 7.06 -16.32
CA PRO A 629 -18.06 7.29 -17.64
C PRO A 629 -16.64 7.85 -17.58
N LEU A 630 -15.85 7.57 -18.62
CA LEU A 630 -14.48 8.06 -18.74
C LEU A 630 -14.46 9.55 -19.05
N GLN A 631 -13.58 10.28 -18.38
CA GLN A 631 -13.29 11.69 -18.67
C GLN A 631 -12.07 11.85 -19.57
N ARG A 632 -11.01 11.06 -19.36
CA ARG A 632 -9.75 11.27 -20.06
C ARG A 632 -8.94 9.99 -20.19
N LEU A 633 -8.19 9.90 -21.30
CA LEU A 633 -7.13 8.93 -21.52
C LEU A 633 -5.81 9.66 -21.76
N GLU A 634 -4.82 9.34 -20.96
CA GLU A 634 -3.49 9.95 -20.99
C GLU A 634 -2.43 8.88 -21.28
N LEU A 635 -1.31 9.31 -21.89
CA LEU A 635 -0.09 8.54 -22.04
C LEU A 635 1.05 9.31 -21.38
N ILE A 636 1.70 8.68 -20.42
CA ILE A 636 2.82 9.27 -19.68
C ILE A 636 4.10 8.67 -20.24
N LYS A 637 4.95 9.51 -20.80
CA LYS A 637 6.29 9.17 -21.26
C LYS A 637 7.29 9.56 -20.18
N THR A 638 8.23 8.68 -19.83
CA THR A 638 9.35 8.99 -18.95
C THR A 638 10.66 8.52 -19.57
N TRP A 639 11.74 9.27 -19.36
CA TRP A 639 13.08 8.92 -19.80
C TRP A 639 14.13 9.64 -18.96
N ALA A 640 15.36 9.13 -18.96
CA ALA A 640 16.50 9.91 -18.48
C ALA A 640 17.24 10.48 -19.69
N ASP A 641 17.48 11.79 -19.73
CA ASP A 641 18.16 12.40 -20.87
C ASP A 641 19.65 12.02 -20.94
N SER A 642 20.40 12.61 -21.88
CA SER A 642 21.82 12.32 -22.08
C SER A 642 22.69 12.61 -20.87
N ASN A 643 22.28 13.53 -19.99
CA ASN A 643 22.98 13.87 -18.75
C ASN A 643 22.62 12.92 -17.61
N GLY A 644 21.56 12.13 -17.78
CA GLY A 644 20.98 11.32 -16.71
C GLY A 644 19.95 12.07 -15.87
N ASP A 645 19.54 13.28 -16.30
CA ASP A 645 18.45 14.01 -15.67
C ASP A 645 17.13 13.31 -16.00
N LEU A 646 16.28 13.20 -15.00
CA LEU A 646 14.97 12.57 -15.16
C LEU A 646 14.05 13.52 -15.95
N ARG A 647 13.26 12.93 -16.85
CA ARG A 647 12.33 13.65 -17.72
C ARG A 647 11.02 12.89 -17.82
N GLN A 648 9.96 13.65 -18.00
CA GLN A 648 8.62 13.12 -18.21
C GLN A 648 7.78 14.02 -19.11
N GLN A 649 6.69 13.47 -19.61
CA GLN A 649 5.68 14.19 -20.36
C GLN A 649 4.33 13.46 -20.27
N VAL A 650 3.28 14.15 -19.84
CA VAL A 650 1.90 13.68 -19.97
C VAL A 650 1.31 14.13 -21.32
N LEU A 651 0.84 13.16 -22.11
CA LEU A 651 0.16 13.36 -23.37
C LEU A 651 -1.33 13.06 -23.17
N LYS A 652 -2.19 14.06 -23.37
CA LYS A 652 -3.65 13.85 -23.38
C LYS A 652 -4.04 13.26 -24.72
N LEU A 653 -4.40 11.97 -24.73
CA LEU A 653 -4.75 11.25 -25.96
C LEU A 653 -6.23 11.43 -26.34
N ALA A 654 -7.12 11.42 -25.34
CA ALA A 654 -8.54 11.69 -25.50
C ALA A 654 -9.08 12.38 -24.24
N GLU A 655 -10.02 13.31 -24.39
CA GLU A 655 -10.59 14.07 -23.29
C GLU A 655 -12.05 14.47 -23.58
N ASN A 656 -12.94 14.25 -22.63
CA ASN A 656 -14.25 14.88 -22.57
C ASN A 656 -14.14 16.18 -21.76
N ALA A 657 -13.93 17.31 -22.44
CA ALA A 657 -13.75 18.61 -21.78
C ALA A 657 -15.00 19.09 -21.01
N ASN A 658 -16.17 18.55 -21.31
CA ASN A 658 -17.44 18.88 -20.66
C ASN A 658 -17.88 17.79 -19.67
N ALA A 659 -16.92 17.09 -19.06
CA ALA A 659 -17.21 16.07 -18.06
C ALA A 659 -18.05 16.66 -16.91
N PRO A 660 -19.20 16.06 -16.58
CA PRO A 660 -20.06 16.56 -15.51
C PRO A 660 -19.39 16.37 -14.15
N GLN A 661 -19.69 17.29 -13.22
CA GLN A 661 -19.44 17.08 -11.79
C GLN A 661 -20.56 16.23 -11.18
N PRO A 662 -20.30 15.52 -10.07
CA PRO A 662 -21.37 14.81 -9.36
C PRO A 662 -22.40 15.81 -8.82
N ASN A 663 -23.64 15.34 -8.68
CA ASN A 663 -24.70 16.13 -8.05
C ASN A 663 -24.40 16.33 -6.55
N SER A 664 -25.04 17.32 -5.92
CA SER A 664 -24.84 17.60 -4.48
C SER A 664 -25.29 16.45 -3.56
N ASP A 665 -26.15 15.56 -4.04
CA ASP A 665 -26.55 14.32 -3.38
C ASP A 665 -25.60 13.13 -3.66
N CYS A 666 -24.46 13.39 -4.30
CA CYS A 666 -23.48 12.42 -4.77
C CYS A 666 -23.95 11.44 -5.85
N SER A 667 -25.12 11.65 -6.47
CA SER A 667 -25.51 10.89 -7.65
C SER A 667 -24.64 11.25 -8.87
N ILE A 668 -24.31 10.23 -9.66
CA ILE A 668 -23.44 10.36 -10.84
C ILE A 668 -24.27 10.69 -12.07
N GLN A 669 -23.80 11.67 -12.85
CA GLN A 669 -24.36 11.95 -14.16
C GLN A 669 -23.74 11.00 -15.20
N GLN A 670 -24.59 10.17 -15.82
CA GLN A 670 -24.22 9.19 -16.85
C GLN A 670 -23.96 9.87 -18.21
N GLN A 671 -23.09 10.87 -18.24
CA GLN A 671 -22.70 11.60 -19.45
C GLN A 671 -21.19 11.48 -19.66
N GLY A 672 -20.78 10.94 -20.81
CA GLY A 672 -19.39 10.77 -21.18
C GLY A 672 -19.19 9.49 -21.98
N PRO A 673 -18.00 9.28 -22.56
CA PRO A 673 -17.68 8.06 -23.26
C PRO A 673 -17.49 6.87 -22.30
N GLU A 674 -18.11 5.75 -22.63
CA GLU A 674 -17.89 4.48 -21.93
C GLU A 674 -16.51 3.88 -22.23
N GLN A 675 -15.96 4.19 -23.41
CA GLN A 675 -14.66 3.73 -23.88
C GLN A 675 -13.88 4.84 -24.56
N MET A 676 -12.56 4.81 -24.42
CA MET A 676 -11.63 5.71 -25.09
C MET A 676 -10.51 4.92 -25.74
N CYS A 677 -10.11 5.33 -26.95
CA CYS A 677 -8.98 4.72 -27.64
C CYS A 677 -8.26 5.76 -28.50
N ALA A 678 -6.93 5.70 -28.51
CA ALA A 678 -6.12 6.58 -29.33
C ALA A 678 -4.76 5.95 -29.65
N VAL A 679 -4.22 6.31 -30.81
CA VAL A 679 -2.88 5.94 -31.26
C VAL A 679 -1.98 7.17 -31.23
N PHE A 680 -0.81 7.03 -30.62
CA PHE A 680 0.25 8.03 -30.57
C PHE A 680 1.49 7.53 -31.30
N HIS A 681 2.24 8.42 -31.93
CA HIS A 681 3.53 8.13 -32.55
C HIS A 681 4.57 9.09 -31.99
N ASP A 682 5.58 8.56 -31.29
CA ASP A 682 6.60 9.39 -30.67
C ASP A 682 7.68 9.81 -31.68
N THR A 683 7.47 10.92 -32.35
CA THR A 683 8.46 11.49 -33.29
C THR A 683 9.67 12.11 -32.59
N GLN A 684 9.65 12.24 -31.26
CA GLN A 684 10.70 12.85 -30.44
C GLN A 684 11.51 11.80 -29.66
N TYR A 685 11.27 10.51 -29.90
CA TYR A 685 12.02 9.43 -29.29
C TYR A 685 13.51 9.50 -29.64
N GLN A 686 14.37 9.29 -28.64
CA GLN A 686 15.81 9.20 -28.81
C GLN A 686 16.29 7.80 -28.43
N ALA A 687 16.82 7.09 -29.42
CA ALA A 687 17.35 5.74 -29.26
C ALA A 687 18.45 5.65 -28.18
N SER A 688 19.30 6.67 -28.07
CA SER A 688 20.41 6.73 -27.10
C SER A 688 19.95 6.80 -25.64
N THR A 689 18.75 7.31 -25.37
CA THR A 689 18.24 7.46 -24.00
C THR A 689 17.24 6.39 -23.63
N GLY A 690 16.56 5.80 -24.62
CA GLY A 690 15.36 4.99 -24.38
C GLY A 690 14.21 5.82 -23.81
N ALA A 691 13.09 5.16 -23.55
CA ALA A 691 11.94 5.73 -22.84
C ALA A 691 11.02 4.62 -22.30
N SER A 692 10.17 4.96 -21.34
CA SER A 692 9.05 4.12 -20.93
C SER A 692 7.73 4.87 -21.09
N TYR A 693 6.65 4.14 -21.36
CA TYR A 693 5.33 4.70 -21.61
C TYR A 693 4.26 3.90 -20.88
N TYR A 694 3.43 4.57 -20.09
CA TYR A 694 2.25 3.95 -19.48
C TYR A 694 1.01 4.82 -19.70
N ALA A 695 -0.16 4.20 -19.83
CA ALA A 695 -1.41 4.94 -19.95
C ALA A 695 -2.08 5.11 -18.60
N ARG A 696 -2.82 6.21 -18.46
CA ARG A 696 -3.70 6.50 -17.33
C ARG A 696 -5.10 6.84 -17.85
N ALA A 697 -6.10 6.08 -17.43
CA ALA A 697 -7.50 6.38 -17.68
C ALA A 697 -8.08 7.05 -16.44
N LEU A 698 -8.93 8.05 -16.65
CA LEU A 698 -9.57 8.84 -15.61
C LEU A 698 -11.08 8.81 -15.84
N GLU A 699 -11.87 8.46 -14.82
CA GLU A 699 -13.33 8.57 -14.84
C GLU A 699 -13.77 10.04 -14.71
N ASN A 700 -15.06 10.33 -14.89
CA ASN A 700 -15.63 11.59 -14.42
C ASN A 700 -15.45 11.70 -12.91
N ASN A 701 -15.44 12.94 -12.39
CA ASN A 701 -15.43 13.16 -10.95
C ASN A 701 -16.66 12.49 -10.30
N SER A 702 -16.42 11.86 -9.16
CA SER A 702 -17.44 11.31 -8.27
C SER A 702 -17.18 11.80 -6.85
N CYS A 703 -18.18 11.77 -5.97
CA CYS A 703 -17.93 12.06 -4.56
C CYS A 703 -16.89 11.09 -3.99
N ARG A 704 -15.96 11.61 -3.19
CA ARG A 704 -15.10 10.78 -2.33
C ARG A 704 -15.96 10.04 -1.30
N TRP A 705 -15.46 8.95 -0.74
CA TRP A 705 -16.20 8.18 0.27
C TRP A 705 -16.61 9.02 1.48
N THR A 706 -15.78 9.97 1.91
CA THR A 706 -16.08 10.91 3.01
C THR A 706 -17.29 11.77 2.65
N THR A 707 -17.30 12.38 1.47
CA THR A 707 -18.43 13.18 0.99
C THR A 707 -19.70 12.32 0.88
N LYS A 708 -19.61 11.08 0.38
CA LYS A 708 -20.75 10.15 0.36
C LYS A 708 -21.32 9.91 1.76
N MET A 709 -20.46 9.65 2.75
CA MET A 709 -20.86 9.45 4.14
C MET A 709 -21.56 10.70 4.73
N CYS A 710 -20.93 11.86 4.56
CA CYS A 710 -21.43 13.13 5.09
C CYS A 710 -22.75 13.56 4.44
N THR A 711 -22.87 13.41 3.12
CA THR A 711 -24.09 13.70 2.37
C THR A 711 -25.22 12.73 2.72
N ALA A 712 -24.94 11.43 2.85
CA ALA A 712 -25.94 10.45 3.25
C ALA A 712 -26.51 10.72 4.65
N LYS A 713 -25.67 11.23 5.57
CA LYS A 713 -26.09 11.65 6.91
C LYS A 713 -26.82 13.00 6.92
N GLY A 714 -26.62 13.84 5.91
CA GLY A 714 -27.20 15.18 5.83
C GLY A 714 -26.58 16.17 6.83
N VAL A 715 -25.26 16.07 7.06
CA VAL A 715 -24.54 16.87 8.06
C VAL A 715 -24.68 18.37 7.79
N GLN A 716 -24.97 19.15 8.84
CA GLN A 716 -25.08 20.61 8.81
C GLN A 716 -23.97 21.22 9.66
N CYS A 717 -22.92 21.73 9.02
CA CYS A 717 -21.72 22.21 9.72
C CYS A 717 -21.93 23.48 10.55
N GLU A 718 -23.01 24.22 10.28
CA GLU A 718 -23.43 25.37 11.08
C GLU A 718 -23.92 24.97 12.48
N ALA A 719 -24.22 23.69 12.71
CA ALA A 719 -24.64 23.16 14.00
C ALA A 719 -23.46 22.86 14.96
N LEU A 720 -22.21 23.04 14.51
CA LEU A 720 -21.04 22.92 15.38
C LEU A 720 -21.10 23.96 16.49
N GLN A 721 -20.81 23.53 17.72
CA GLN A 721 -20.80 24.42 18.87
C GLN A 721 -19.55 25.32 18.83
N PRO A 722 -19.68 26.66 18.86
CA PRO A 722 -18.53 27.56 18.82
C PRO A 722 -17.55 27.36 19.98
N GLY A 723 -18.06 26.89 21.13
CA GLY A 723 -17.28 26.67 22.35
C GLY A 723 -16.19 25.61 22.21
N ASN A 724 -16.48 24.52 21.49
CA ASN A 724 -15.62 23.33 21.49
C ASN A 724 -15.46 22.67 20.11
N GLY A 725 -16.11 23.20 19.06
CA GLY A 725 -16.02 22.63 17.70
C GLY A 725 -16.63 21.23 17.58
N LEU A 726 -17.50 20.84 18.52
CA LEU A 726 -18.22 19.57 18.51
C LEU A 726 -19.68 19.76 18.10
N PHE A 727 -20.25 18.71 17.54
CA PHE A 727 -21.68 18.60 17.44
C PHE A 727 -22.28 18.20 18.79
N SER A 728 -23.42 18.79 19.16
CA SER A 728 -24.14 18.37 20.37
C SER A 728 -24.75 16.97 20.16
N ALA A 729 -24.92 16.20 21.23
CA ALA A 729 -25.60 14.91 21.15
C ALA A 729 -27.03 15.04 20.57
N GLN A 730 -27.70 16.17 20.80
CA GLN A 730 -29.04 16.45 20.29
C GLN A 730 -29.08 16.80 18.80
N SER A 731 -27.95 17.20 18.20
CA SER A 731 -27.88 17.51 16.77
C SER A 731 -28.03 16.28 15.87
N GLY A 732 -27.74 15.09 16.41
CA GLY A 732 -27.66 13.85 15.63
C GLY A 732 -26.41 13.71 14.76
N PHE A 733 -25.47 14.67 14.82
CA PHE A 733 -24.23 14.71 14.04
C PHE A 733 -22.96 14.47 14.88
N ALA A 734 -23.08 14.14 16.17
CA ALA A 734 -21.92 13.78 16.99
C ALA A 734 -21.09 12.68 16.32
N GLY A 735 -19.79 12.92 16.18
CA GLY A 735 -18.83 12.04 15.49
C GLY A 735 -18.65 12.32 14.00
N PHE A 736 -19.44 13.23 13.41
CA PHE A 736 -19.30 13.64 12.01
C PHE A 736 -18.53 14.96 11.83
N GLU A 737 -17.79 15.40 12.84
CA GLU A 737 -17.01 16.65 12.81
C GLU A 737 -16.06 16.72 11.60
N GLY A 738 -15.48 15.58 11.18
CA GLY A 738 -14.61 15.49 10.01
C GLY A 738 -15.30 15.76 8.65
N CYS A 739 -16.63 15.82 8.61
CA CYS A 739 -17.38 16.32 7.45
C CYS A 739 -17.23 17.83 7.24
N CYS A 740 -16.76 18.54 8.26
CA CYS A 740 -16.64 19.99 8.25
C CYS A 740 -15.16 20.39 8.17
N ARG A 741 -14.88 21.43 7.39
CA ARG A 741 -13.64 22.18 7.56
C ARG A 741 -13.84 23.08 8.77
N ILE A 742 -13.23 22.69 9.88
CA ILE A 742 -13.33 23.39 11.15
C ILE A 742 -12.28 24.50 11.20
N GLU A 743 -12.71 25.73 11.43
CA GLU A 743 -11.85 26.91 11.54
C GLU A 743 -12.13 27.66 12.84
N GLY A 744 -11.12 28.40 13.31
CA GLY A 744 -11.20 29.23 14.51
C GLY A 744 -10.41 28.66 15.67
N GLU A 745 -10.59 29.28 16.83
CA GLU A 745 -9.93 28.97 18.09
C GLU A 745 -10.99 28.61 19.15
N PRO A 746 -10.61 27.97 20.28
CA PRO A 746 -11.54 27.67 21.37
C PRO A 746 -12.44 28.87 21.72
N GLY A 747 -13.76 28.67 21.66
CA GLY A 747 -14.77 29.71 21.87
C GLY A 747 -15.33 30.38 20.61
N ASN A 748 -14.74 30.16 19.43
CA ASN A 748 -15.16 30.78 18.17
C ASN A 748 -15.06 29.82 16.96
N PHE A 749 -15.23 28.52 17.16
CA PHE A 749 -15.19 27.55 16.08
C PHE A 749 -16.35 27.72 15.09
N ARG A 750 -16.06 27.43 13.82
CA ARG A 750 -17.00 27.44 12.69
C ARG A 750 -16.71 26.23 11.81
N GLY A 751 -17.71 25.75 11.08
CA GLY A 751 -17.48 24.71 10.08
C GLY A 751 -18.17 24.98 8.77
N ASP A 752 -17.45 24.67 7.69
CA ASP A 752 -17.99 24.62 6.33
C ASP A 752 -18.05 23.17 5.84
N PHE A 753 -19.14 22.80 5.17
CA PHE A 753 -19.29 21.44 4.64
C PHE A 753 -18.23 21.14 3.57
N ARG A 754 -17.56 19.99 3.71
CA ARG A 754 -16.54 19.53 2.76
C ARG A 754 -17.18 18.75 1.62
N PHE A 755 -17.34 19.37 0.45
CA PHE A 755 -17.79 18.67 -0.75
C PHE A 755 -16.59 18.26 -1.61
N ILE A 756 -15.96 17.15 -1.23
CA ILE A 756 -14.73 16.65 -1.87
C ILE A 756 -15.09 15.64 -2.96
N THR A 757 -14.56 15.86 -4.16
CA THR A 757 -14.69 14.93 -5.29
C THR A 757 -13.37 14.27 -5.59
N GLN A 758 -13.43 13.12 -6.24
CA GLN A 758 -12.29 12.30 -6.59
C GLN A 758 -12.48 11.76 -8.00
N GLN A 759 -11.36 11.65 -8.72
CA GLN A 759 -11.30 11.06 -10.04
C GLN A 759 -10.62 9.70 -9.97
N GLU A 760 -11.43 8.64 -9.94
CA GLU A 760 -10.94 7.26 -10.03
C GLU A 760 -10.17 7.05 -11.32
N ARG A 761 -9.19 6.16 -11.26
CA ARG A 761 -8.21 6.00 -12.32
C ARG A 761 -7.69 4.58 -12.43
N ALA A 762 -7.24 4.25 -13.63
CA ALA A 762 -6.55 3.02 -13.95
C ALA A 762 -5.21 3.31 -14.62
N TRP A 763 -4.21 2.49 -14.35
CA TRP A 763 -2.86 2.61 -14.90
C TRP A 763 -2.45 1.33 -15.60
N SER A 764 -2.08 1.40 -16.88
CA SER A 764 -1.43 0.26 -17.53
C SER A 764 -0.01 0.10 -17.01
N SER A 765 0.53 -1.12 -17.03
CA SER A 765 1.97 -1.27 -16.87
C SER A 765 2.77 -0.51 -17.94
N PRO A 766 3.99 -0.05 -17.64
CA PRO A 766 4.86 0.59 -18.62
C PRO A 766 5.27 -0.35 -19.76
N ILE A 767 5.29 0.18 -20.97
CA ILE A 767 6.04 -0.37 -22.12
C ILE A 767 7.42 0.26 -22.12
N TRP A 768 8.44 -0.58 -22.27
CA TRP A 768 9.83 -0.15 -22.31
C TRP A 768 10.30 -0.08 -23.76
N VAL A 769 10.93 1.02 -24.17
CA VAL A 769 11.38 1.23 -25.54
C VAL A 769 12.87 1.52 -25.56
N GLU A 770 13.61 0.54 -26.05
CA GLU A 770 15.08 0.50 -25.96
C GLU A 770 15.71 0.40 -27.35
N SER A 771 16.96 0.85 -27.47
CA SER A 771 17.78 0.53 -28.63
C SER A 771 18.20 -0.94 -28.59
N PRO A 772 18.30 -1.64 -29.74
CA PRO A 772 18.91 -2.96 -29.78
C PRO A 772 20.31 -2.90 -29.16
N LYS A 773 20.59 -3.78 -28.20
CA LYS A 773 21.91 -3.86 -27.58
C LYS A 773 22.94 -4.16 -28.68
N GLN A 774 23.95 -3.31 -28.85
CA GLN A 774 25.13 -3.72 -29.61
C GLN A 774 25.70 -4.95 -28.91
N ALA A 775 25.94 -6.03 -29.65
CA ALA A 775 26.55 -7.23 -29.11
C ALA A 775 27.86 -6.83 -28.39
N ILE A 776 27.84 -6.85 -27.06
CA ILE A 776 29.03 -6.64 -26.27
C ILE A 776 29.89 -7.87 -26.55
N ASN A 777 30.94 -7.67 -27.36
CA ASN A 777 31.99 -8.66 -27.51
C ASN A 777 32.60 -8.86 -26.12
N ASN A 778 32.21 -9.93 -25.43
CA ASN A 778 32.88 -10.41 -24.22
C ASN A 778 34.31 -10.83 -24.58
N LYS A 779 35.20 -9.84 -24.60
CA LYS A 779 36.63 -10.00 -24.46
C LYS A 779 37.09 -9.01 -23.38
N GLN A 780 36.90 -9.42 -22.12
CA GLN A 780 37.90 -9.27 -21.06
C GLN A 780 37.47 -10.05 -19.83
#